data_AF-A0A3Q7NUZ9-F1
#
_entry.id   AF-A0A3Q7NUZ9-F1
#
_cell.length_a   1.000
_cell.length_b   1.000
_cell.length_c   1.000
_cell.angle_alpha   90.00
_cell.angle_beta   90.00
_cell.angle_gamma   90.00
#
_symmetry.space_group_name_H-M   'P 1'
#
loop_
_entity.id
_entity.type
_entity.pdbx_description
1 polymer ?
#
loop_
_entity_poly.entity_id
_entity_poly.type
_entity_poly.pdbx_seq_one_letter_code
_entity_poly.pdbx_strand_id
1 'polypeptide(L)'
;MTSIIKLTTLSGVQEESALCYLLQVDEFRFLLDCGWDEHFSMDIIDSLRKHVHQIDAVLLSHPDPLHLGALPYAVGKLGLNCAIYATIPVYKMGQMFMYDLYQSRHNTEDFTLFTLDDVDAAFDKIQQLKFSQIVNLKGKGHGLSITPLPAGHMIGGTIWKIVKDGEEEIVYAVDFNHKREIHLNGCSLEMLSRPSLLITDSFNATYVQPRRKQRDEQLLTNVLETLRGDGNVLIAVDTAGRVLELAQLLDQIWRTKDAGLGVYSLALLNNVSYNVVEFSKSQVEWMSDKLMRCFEDKRNNPFQFRHLSLCHGLSDLARVPSPKVVLASQPDLECGFSRDLFIQWCQDPKNSIILTYRTTPGTLARFLIDNPSEKITEIELRKRVKLEGKELEEYLEKEKLKKEAAKKLEQSKEPEDFLVPELQATEEEKSKLESGLTNGDEPMDQDLSDVPTKCISTTESIEIKARVTYIDYEGRSDGDSIKKIINQMKPRQLIIVHGPPEASQDLAECCRAFGGKDIKVYMPKLHETVDATSETHIYQVRLKDSLVSSLQFCKAKDAELAWVDGVLDMRVSKVDTGVILEEGELKDDGEDSEMQVDAPSDSSVIAQQKAMKSLFGDDEKEAGEESEVIPTLEPLPPHEVPGHQSVFMNEPRLSDFKQVLLREGIQAEFVGGVLVCNNQVAVRRTETGRIGLEGCLCQDFYRIRDLLYEQYAIV
;
A
#
# COMPACT_ATOMS: atom_id res chain seq x y z
N MET A 1 1.04 -25.57 -14.88
CA MET A 1 2.39 -25.70 -14.31
C MET A 1 2.39 -25.01 -12.95
N THR A 2 3.17 -25.47 -11.98
CA THR A 2 3.28 -24.80 -10.68
C THR A 2 4.14 -23.54 -10.83
N SER A 3 3.66 -22.37 -10.41
CA SER A 3 4.45 -21.14 -10.56
C SER A 3 5.61 -21.08 -9.59
N ILE A 4 6.71 -20.50 -10.06
CA ILE A 4 7.93 -20.31 -9.27
C ILE A 4 7.79 -19.00 -8.48
N ILE A 5 7.80 -19.07 -7.16
CA ILE A 5 7.69 -17.89 -6.29
C ILE A 5 8.97 -17.76 -5.46
N LYS A 6 9.75 -16.71 -5.72
CA LYS A 6 11.02 -16.45 -5.03
C LYS A 6 11.10 -15.02 -4.54
N LEU A 7 11.45 -14.81 -3.29
CA LEU A 7 11.70 -13.49 -2.72
C LEU A 7 13.19 -13.33 -2.42
N THR A 8 13.82 -12.29 -2.96
CA THR A 8 15.20 -11.90 -2.62
C THR A 8 15.18 -10.60 -1.83
N THR A 9 15.79 -10.59 -0.66
CA THR A 9 15.90 -9.42 0.22
C THR A 9 17.08 -8.54 -0.19
N LEU A 10 16.81 -7.37 -0.78
CA LEU A 10 17.88 -6.45 -1.17
C LEU A 10 18.32 -5.57 0.02
N SER A 11 17.37 -5.15 0.85
CA SER A 11 17.59 -4.42 2.11
C SER A 11 16.44 -4.67 3.09
N GLY A 12 16.48 -4.04 4.28
CA GLY A 12 15.33 -3.98 5.19
C GLY A 12 15.03 -5.30 5.90
N VAL A 13 16.06 -6.09 6.22
CA VAL A 13 15.89 -7.39 6.87
C VAL A 13 16.86 -7.54 8.04
N GLN A 14 16.38 -8.06 9.18
CA GLN A 14 17.16 -8.15 10.43
C GLN A 14 17.66 -6.80 10.95
N GLU A 15 17.05 -5.72 10.48
CA GLU A 15 17.35 -4.35 10.81
C GLU A 15 16.09 -3.49 10.64
N GLU A 16 16.15 -2.28 11.18
CA GLU A 16 15.10 -1.27 11.13
C GLU A 16 15.28 -0.30 9.96
N SER A 17 15.98 -0.73 8.89
CA SER A 17 16.33 0.08 7.71
C SER A 17 15.27 0.04 6.60
N ALA A 18 15.52 0.80 5.53
CA ALA A 18 14.63 0.97 4.39
C ALA A 18 14.33 -0.33 3.61
N LEU A 19 13.13 -0.40 3.04
CA LEU A 19 12.59 -1.60 2.43
C LEU A 19 12.89 -1.67 0.94
N CYS A 20 13.42 -2.82 0.49
CA CYS A 20 13.57 -3.13 -0.92
C CYS A 20 13.64 -4.65 -1.13
N TYR A 21 12.65 -5.20 -1.81
CA TYR A 21 12.54 -6.65 -2.04
C TYR A 21 12.29 -6.98 -3.51
N LEU A 22 12.91 -8.04 -4.00
CA LEU A 22 12.70 -8.53 -5.36
C LEU A 22 11.86 -9.82 -5.30
N LEU A 23 10.58 -9.72 -5.65
CA LEU A 23 9.66 -10.85 -5.75
C LEU A 23 9.58 -11.32 -7.21
N GLN A 24 10.03 -12.54 -7.45
CA GLN A 24 9.87 -13.24 -8.71
C GLN A 24 8.64 -14.14 -8.66
N VAL A 25 7.75 -13.98 -9.65
CA VAL A 25 6.63 -14.88 -9.93
C VAL A 25 6.79 -15.37 -11.36
N ASP A 26 7.15 -16.64 -11.52
CA ASP A 26 7.60 -17.24 -12.78
C ASP A 26 8.79 -16.47 -13.37
N GLU A 27 8.64 -15.89 -14.56
CA GLU A 27 9.65 -15.08 -15.21
C GLU A 27 9.52 -13.58 -14.90
N PHE A 28 8.42 -13.18 -14.26
CA PHE A 28 8.09 -11.78 -13.98
C PHE A 28 8.67 -11.35 -12.63
N ARG A 29 9.30 -10.17 -12.58
CA ARG A 29 9.94 -9.67 -11.35
C ARG A 29 9.34 -8.34 -10.90
N PHE A 30 8.71 -8.39 -9.73
CA PHE A 30 8.27 -7.22 -8.97
C PHE A 30 9.39 -6.73 -8.07
N LEU A 31 9.67 -5.44 -8.13
CA LEU A 31 10.37 -4.75 -7.04
C LEU A 31 9.30 -4.25 -6.05
N LEU A 32 9.26 -4.84 -4.86
CA LEU A 32 8.39 -4.41 -3.77
C LEU A 32 9.15 -3.37 -2.95
N ASP A 33 8.70 -2.13 -3.04
CA ASP A 33 9.34 -0.94 -2.49
C ASP A 33 10.78 -0.69 -2.96
N CYS A 34 11.16 0.58 -2.94
CA CYS A 34 12.49 1.08 -3.31
C CYS A 34 12.86 2.21 -2.35
N GLY A 35 12.91 1.85 -1.06
CA GLY A 35 13.24 2.76 0.02
C GLY A 35 14.70 3.21 0.01
N TRP A 36 15.01 4.26 0.75
CA TRP A 36 16.37 4.61 1.14
C TRP A 36 16.38 5.01 2.62
N ASP A 37 17.45 4.63 3.33
CA ASP A 37 17.64 5.02 4.71
C ASP A 37 18.00 6.51 4.82
N GLU A 38 17.84 7.06 6.02
CA GLU A 38 18.03 8.48 6.33
C GLU A 38 19.47 8.94 6.05
N HIS A 39 20.45 8.03 6.11
CA HIS A 39 21.86 8.30 5.83
C HIS A 39 22.27 8.04 4.37
N PHE A 40 21.35 7.57 3.53
CA PHE A 40 21.57 7.21 2.13
C PHE A 40 22.74 6.24 1.91
N SER A 41 22.76 5.11 2.62
CA SER A 41 23.74 4.06 2.39
C SER A 41 23.71 3.60 0.93
N MET A 42 24.89 3.47 0.31
CA MET A 42 24.99 2.99 -1.07
C MET A 42 24.83 1.47 -1.19
N ASP A 43 24.78 0.74 -0.07
CA ASP A 43 24.66 -0.73 -0.06
C ASP A 43 23.37 -1.20 -0.77
N ILE A 44 22.27 -0.48 -0.56
CA ILE A 44 20.99 -0.74 -1.23
C ILE A 44 21.07 -0.47 -2.73
N ILE A 45 21.75 0.62 -3.12
CA ILE A 45 21.93 1.03 -4.52
C ILE A 45 22.81 0.02 -5.27
N ASP A 46 23.90 -0.42 -4.67
CA ASP A 46 24.81 -1.40 -5.26
C ASP A 46 24.16 -2.78 -5.41
N SER A 47 23.25 -3.12 -4.48
CA SER A 47 22.42 -4.32 -4.56
C SER A 47 21.38 -4.20 -5.67
N LEU A 48 20.65 -3.08 -5.73
CA LEU A 48 19.64 -2.81 -6.75
C LEU A 48 20.24 -2.74 -8.16
N ARG A 49 21.44 -2.18 -8.31
CA ARG A 49 22.16 -2.07 -9.61
C ARG A 49 22.30 -3.42 -10.31
N LYS A 50 22.48 -4.50 -9.57
CA LYS A 50 22.62 -5.87 -10.13
C LYS A 50 21.31 -6.38 -10.74
N HIS A 51 20.18 -5.86 -10.28
CA HIS A 51 18.84 -6.35 -10.63
C HIS A 51 18.04 -5.38 -11.49
N VAL A 52 18.45 -4.11 -11.62
CA VAL A 52 17.70 -3.03 -12.30
C VAL A 52 17.18 -3.40 -13.68
N HIS A 53 17.96 -4.13 -14.48
CA HIS A 53 17.58 -4.54 -15.85
C HIS A 53 16.61 -5.73 -15.91
N GLN A 54 16.40 -6.41 -14.78
CA GLN A 54 15.57 -7.62 -14.68
C GLN A 54 14.19 -7.31 -14.08
N ILE A 55 13.95 -6.07 -13.66
CA ILE A 55 12.70 -5.65 -13.00
C ILE A 55 11.68 -5.28 -14.07
N ASP A 56 10.49 -5.88 -13.99
CA ASP A 56 9.41 -5.66 -14.94
C ASP A 56 8.34 -4.69 -14.39
N ALA A 57 8.16 -4.62 -13.07
CA ALA A 57 7.28 -3.66 -12.41
C ALA A 57 7.76 -3.32 -10.99
N VAL A 58 7.43 -2.12 -10.52
CA VAL A 58 7.64 -1.68 -9.13
C VAL A 58 6.29 -1.49 -8.44
N LEU A 59 6.15 -1.98 -7.22
CA LEU A 59 4.98 -1.75 -6.36
C LEU A 59 5.43 -0.91 -5.16
N LEU A 60 4.88 0.29 -5.00
CA LEU A 60 5.16 1.17 -3.85
C LEU A 60 4.06 1.05 -2.81
N SER A 61 4.41 0.94 -1.53
CA SER A 61 3.46 0.73 -0.44
C SER A 61 3.08 2.01 0.30
N HIS A 62 4.05 2.84 0.68
CA HIS A 62 3.87 4.05 1.48
C HIS A 62 4.59 5.27 0.88
N PRO A 63 4.16 6.51 1.21
CA PRO A 63 4.70 7.72 0.60
C PRO A 63 6.06 8.18 1.14
N ASP A 64 6.60 7.55 2.19
CA ASP A 64 7.79 8.03 2.89
C ASP A 64 9.12 7.49 2.29
N PRO A 65 10.26 8.13 2.61
CA PRO A 65 11.55 7.76 2.04
C PRO A 65 11.97 6.30 2.32
N LEU A 66 11.51 5.68 3.41
CA LEU A 66 11.83 4.29 3.73
C LEU A 66 11.19 3.28 2.76
N HIS A 67 10.22 3.71 1.95
CA HIS A 67 9.51 2.89 0.97
C HIS A 67 9.74 3.33 -0.48
N LEU A 68 10.00 4.62 -0.73
CA LEU A 68 10.22 5.14 -2.10
C LEU A 68 11.44 6.06 -2.28
N GLY A 69 12.27 6.23 -1.26
CA GLY A 69 13.37 7.21 -1.24
C GLY A 69 14.48 6.97 -2.27
N ALA A 70 14.73 5.73 -2.67
CA ALA A 70 15.73 5.41 -3.69
C ALA A 70 15.18 5.48 -5.11
N LEU A 71 13.87 5.69 -5.28
CA LEU A 71 13.21 5.69 -6.58
C LEU A 71 13.72 6.79 -7.53
N PRO A 72 13.91 8.07 -7.11
CA PRO A 72 14.49 9.10 -7.98
C PRO A 72 15.88 8.73 -8.48
N TYR A 73 16.71 8.16 -7.61
CA TYR A 73 18.04 7.69 -7.97
C TYR A 73 18.00 6.49 -8.92
N ALA A 74 17.11 5.52 -8.66
CA ALA A 74 16.95 4.34 -9.48
C ALA A 74 16.47 4.67 -10.91
N VAL A 75 15.54 5.60 -11.05
CA VAL A 75 15.05 6.03 -12.37
C VAL A 75 16.06 6.93 -13.07
N GLY A 76 16.52 8.00 -12.41
CA GLY A 76 17.37 9.02 -13.02
C GLY A 76 18.81 8.59 -13.28
N LYS A 77 19.39 7.75 -12.40
CA LYS A 77 20.82 7.37 -12.47
C LYS A 77 21.04 5.90 -12.81
N LEU A 78 20.22 4.97 -12.30
CA LEU A 78 20.37 3.54 -12.60
C LEU A 78 19.65 3.11 -13.90
N GLY A 79 18.78 3.96 -14.45
CA GLY A 79 18.07 3.68 -15.69
C GLY A 79 16.92 2.69 -15.54
N LEU A 80 16.27 2.65 -14.37
CA LEU A 80 15.07 1.85 -14.17
C LEU A 80 13.95 2.32 -15.11
N ASN A 81 13.50 1.42 -15.98
CA ASN A 81 12.52 1.72 -17.03
C ASN A 81 11.42 0.66 -17.11
N CYS A 82 10.55 0.66 -16.10
CA CYS A 82 9.41 -0.24 -15.99
C CYS A 82 8.18 0.52 -15.47
N ALA A 83 7.02 -0.14 -15.48
CA ALA A 83 5.82 0.43 -14.87
C ALA A 83 5.96 0.48 -13.35
N ILE A 84 5.64 1.62 -12.75
CA ILE A 84 5.62 1.80 -11.29
C ILE A 84 4.16 1.97 -10.89
N TYR A 85 3.70 1.19 -9.91
CA TYR A 85 2.32 1.22 -9.42
C TYR A 85 2.29 1.75 -7.99
N ALA A 86 1.44 2.73 -7.76
CA ALA A 86 1.19 3.32 -6.45
C ALA A 86 -0.22 3.88 -6.39
N THR A 87 -0.77 4.08 -5.20
CA THR A 87 -2.04 4.81 -5.06
C THR A 87 -1.88 6.31 -5.28
N ILE A 88 -2.98 7.00 -5.56
CA ILE A 88 -2.99 8.45 -5.78
C ILE A 88 -2.31 9.22 -4.62
N PRO A 89 -2.56 8.92 -3.33
CA PRO A 89 -1.88 9.65 -2.26
C PRO A 89 -0.42 9.25 -2.11
N VAL A 90 -0.03 8.00 -2.38
CA VAL A 90 1.40 7.60 -2.40
C VAL A 90 2.16 8.39 -3.46
N TYR A 91 1.57 8.57 -4.65
CA TYR A 91 2.13 9.43 -5.70
C TYR A 91 2.24 10.90 -5.25
N LYS A 92 1.15 11.53 -4.79
CA LYS A 92 1.16 12.97 -4.45
C LYS A 92 1.97 13.28 -3.19
N MET A 93 1.73 12.54 -2.10
CA MET A 93 2.44 12.77 -0.84
C MET A 93 3.88 12.30 -0.93
N GLY A 94 4.16 11.21 -1.67
CA GLY A 94 5.52 10.77 -1.95
C GLY A 94 6.36 11.82 -2.66
N GLN A 95 5.77 12.52 -3.63
CA GLN A 95 6.45 13.63 -4.30
C GLN A 95 6.78 14.74 -3.30
N MET A 96 5.87 15.05 -2.36
CA MET A 96 6.10 16.04 -1.31
C MET A 96 7.21 15.62 -0.35
N PHE A 97 7.27 14.35 0.04
CA PHE A 97 8.37 13.80 0.84
C PHE A 97 9.71 13.99 0.12
N MET A 98 9.79 13.67 -1.16
CA MET A 98 11.05 13.77 -1.91
C MET A 98 11.48 15.22 -2.15
N TYR A 99 10.55 16.13 -2.43
CA TYR A 99 10.84 17.57 -2.51
C TYR A 99 11.33 18.13 -1.18
N ASP A 100 10.66 17.79 -0.08
CA ASP A 100 11.07 18.29 1.25
C ASP A 100 12.39 17.67 1.70
N LEU A 101 12.65 16.39 1.40
CA LEU A 101 13.91 15.71 1.69
C LEU A 101 15.08 16.34 0.93
N TYR A 102 14.91 16.57 -0.38
CA TYR A 102 15.89 17.26 -1.21
C TYR A 102 16.15 18.67 -0.66
N GLN A 103 15.10 19.47 -0.45
CA GLN A 103 15.24 20.87 -0.05
C GLN A 103 15.82 20.99 1.37
N SER A 104 15.40 20.12 2.30
CA SER A 104 15.91 20.09 3.68
C SER A 104 17.41 19.85 3.75
N ARG A 105 17.93 19.00 2.85
CA ARG A 105 19.37 18.75 2.73
C ARG A 105 20.07 19.83 1.93
N HIS A 106 19.49 20.26 0.82
CA HIS A 106 20.04 21.37 0.03
C HIS A 106 20.21 22.65 0.87
N ASN A 107 19.35 22.91 1.85
CA ASN A 107 19.49 24.05 2.76
C ASN A 107 20.73 23.97 3.67
N THR A 108 21.29 22.78 3.92
CA THR A 108 22.38 22.56 4.88
C THR A 108 23.66 22.02 4.26
N GLU A 109 23.59 21.29 3.16
CA GLU A 109 24.70 20.64 2.46
C GLU A 109 24.59 20.77 0.93
N ASP A 110 25.65 20.38 0.22
CA ASP A 110 25.63 20.25 -1.24
C ASP A 110 25.13 18.85 -1.61
N PHE A 111 23.81 18.69 -1.63
CA PHE A 111 23.16 17.42 -1.85
C PHE A 111 23.09 17.08 -3.35
N THR A 112 23.82 16.06 -3.78
CA THR A 112 23.98 15.71 -5.21
C THR A 112 23.55 14.28 -5.55
N LEU A 113 22.92 13.54 -4.64
CA LEU A 113 22.52 12.15 -4.90
C LEU A 113 21.43 12.09 -5.98
N PHE A 114 20.38 12.90 -5.83
CA PHE A 114 19.34 13.10 -6.82
C PHE A 114 18.91 14.57 -6.83
N THR A 115 18.32 15.02 -7.94
CA THR A 115 17.81 16.37 -8.16
C THR A 115 16.29 16.40 -8.17
N LEU A 116 15.68 17.58 -8.13
CA LEU A 116 14.22 17.72 -8.29
C LEU A 116 13.73 17.19 -9.65
N ASP A 117 14.55 17.34 -10.71
CA ASP A 117 14.24 16.77 -12.03
C ASP A 117 14.23 15.23 -12.00
N ASP A 118 15.15 14.61 -11.23
CA ASP A 118 15.14 13.16 -11.03
C ASP A 118 13.89 12.71 -10.25
N VAL A 119 13.39 13.53 -9.33
CA VAL A 119 12.11 13.28 -8.62
C VAL A 119 10.96 13.32 -9.62
N ASP A 120 10.84 14.38 -10.41
CA ASP A 120 9.75 14.51 -11.38
C ASP A 120 9.77 13.38 -12.42
N ALA A 121 10.95 13.06 -12.96
CA ALA A 121 11.12 11.96 -13.91
C ALA A 121 10.72 10.59 -13.34
N ALA A 122 10.93 10.35 -12.05
CA ALA A 122 10.51 9.12 -11.38
C ALA A 122 8.99 9.08 -11.16
N PHE A 123 8.41 10.17 -10.67
CA PHE A 123 6.99 10.24 -10.34
C PHE A 123 6.10 10.28 -11.59
N ASP A 124 6.56 10.86 -12.71
CA ASP A 124 5.83 10.87 -13.98
C ASP A 124 5.63 9.46 -14.58
N LYS A 125 6.48 8.49 -14.22
CA LYS A 125 6.33 7.08 -14.64
C LYS A 125 5.32 6.29 -13.78
N ILE A 126 4.80 6.88 -12.71
CA ILE A 126 3.90 6.19 -11.77
C ILE A 126 2.48 6.12 -12.33
N GLN A 127 1.96 4.90 -12.43
CA GLN A 127 0.56 4.60 -12.68
C GLN A 127 -0.22 4.67 -11.38
N GLN A 128 -1.07 5.68 -11.27
CA GLN A 128 -1.86 5.97 -10.08
C GLN A 128 -3.09 5.06 -10.00
N LEU A 129 -3.23 4.34 -8.88
CA LEU A 129 -4.33 3.40 -8.64
C LEU A 129 -5.26 3.86 -7.53
N LYS A 130 -6.49 3.31 -7.52
CA LYS A 130 -7.45 3.39 -6.41
C LYS A 130 -7.44 2.11 -5.58
N PHE A 131 -7.83 2.18 -4.31
CA PHE A 131 -8.01 0.96 -3.50
C PHE A 131 -9.00 0.01 -4.17
N SER A 132 -8.72 -1.30 -4.04
CA SER A 132 -9.49 -2.40 -4.63
C SER A 132 -9.59 -2.38 -6.16
N GLN A 133 -8.82 -1.54 -6.84
CA GLN A 133 -8.71 -1.56 -8.30
C GLN A 133 -7.85 -2.75 -8.73
N ILE A 134 -8.43 -3.65 -9.50
CA ILE A 134 -7.71 -4.78 -10.09
C ILE A 134 -7.00 -4.32 -11.36
N VAL A 135 -5.68 -4.50 -11.43
CA VAL A 135 -4.88 -4.21 -12.60
C VAL A 135 -4.29 -5.50 -13.14
N ASN A 136 -4.71 -5.88 -14.34
CA ASN A 136 -4.18 -7.05 -15.04
C ASN A 136 -2.91 -6.66 -15.81
N LEU A 137 -1.81 -7.33 -15.51
CA LEU A 137 -0.53 -7.08 -16.15
C LEU A 137 -0.49 -7.66 -17.57
N LYS A 138 0.32 -7.04 -18.43
CA LYS A 138 0.47 -7.38 -19.85
C LYS A 138 1.87 -7.90 -20.13
N GLY A 139 2.06 -8.53 -21.29
CA GLY A 139 3.35 -9.05 -21.71
C GLY A 139 3.79 -10.26 -20.88
N LYS A 140 5.03 -10.25 -20.37
CA LYS A 140 5.56 -11.34 -19.53
C LYS A 140 4.74 -11.59 -18.26
N GLY A 141 4.02 -10.59 -17.78
CA GLY A 141 3.15 -10.68 -16.62
C GLY A 141 1.75 -11.20 -16.93
N HIS A 142 1.52 -11.83 -18.09
CA HIS A 142 0.19 -12.32 -18.42
C HIS A 142 -0.34 -13.31 -17.36
N GLY A 143 -1.61 -13.11 -17.00
CA GLY A 143 -2.27 -13.81 -15.90
C GLY A 143 -1.83 -13.38 -14.50
N LEU A 144 -1.04 -12.31 -14.34
CA LEU A 144 -0.84 -11.66 -13.05
C LEU A 144 -1.79 -10.46 -12.91
N SER A 145 -2.41 -10.35 -11.75
CA SER A 145 -3.18 -9.18 -11.36
C SER A 145 -2.67 -8.63 -10.03
N ILE A 146 -2.68 -7.31 -9.92
CA ILE A 146 -2.32 -6.59 -8.69
C ILE A 146 -3.54 -5.82 -8.19
N THR A 147 -3.71 -5.76 -6.87
CA THR A 147 -4.79 -5.02 -6.22
C THR A 147 -4.26 -4.35 -4.95
N PRO A 148 -4.28 -3.01 -4.86
CA PRO A 148 -3.90 -2.31 -3.65
C PRO A 148 -5.07 -2.29 -2.65
N LEU A 149 -4.81 -2.69 -1.41
CA LEU A 149 -5.74 -2.65 -0.28
C LEU A 149 -5.25 -1.63 0.75
N PRO A 150 -6.12 -1.02 1.56
CA PRO A 150 -5.70 -0.02 2.55
C PRO A 150 -4.88 -0.64 3.70
N ALA A 151 -3.71 -0.05 3.97
CA ALA A 151 -2.82 -0.42 5.08
C ALA A 151 -3.09 0.34 6.40
N GLY A 152 -3.64 1.56 6.32
CA GLY A 152 -4.04 2.36 7.50
C GLY A 152 -2.91 3.07 8.25
N HIS A 153 -1.67 3.02 7.77
CA HIS A 153 -0.51 3.67 8.42
C HIS A 153 -0.31 5.13 8.02
N MET A 154 -0.18 5.38 6.72
CA MET A 154 -0.16 6.71 6.11
C MET A 154 -1.26 6.85 5.07
N ILE A 155 -1.59 8.09 4.69
CA ILE A 155 -2.61 8.35 3.67
C ILE A 155 -2.26 7.64 2.36
N GLY A 156 -3.21 6.87 1.83
CA GLY A 156 -3.03 6.03 0.65
C GLY A 156 -2.12 4.82 0.83
N GLY A 157 -1.57 4.57 2.02
CA GLY A 157 -0.70 3.42 2.29
C GLY A 157 -1.37 2.09 1.91
N THR A 158 -0.61 1.20 1.26
CA THR A 158 -1.17 0.01 0.60
C THR A 158 -0.56 -1.30 1.08
N ILE A 159 -1.44 -2.29 1.23
CA ILE A 159 -1.11 -3.70 1.21
C ILE A 159 -1.33 -4.19 -0.22
N TRP A 160 -0.34 -4.86 -0.81
CA TRP A 160 -0.45 -5.36 -2.18
C TRP A 160 -0.93 -6.80 -2.18
N LYS A 161 -2.04 -7.05 -2.89
CA LYS A 161 -2.52 -8.38 -3.23
C LYS A 161 -2.12 -8.69 -4.66
N ILE A 162 -1.31 -9.73 -4.84
CA ILE A 162 -0.81 -10.21 -6.14
C ILE A 162 -1.44 -11.58 -6.38
N VAL A 163 -2.15 -11.73 -7.48
CA VAL A 163 -2.85 -12.97 -7.84
C VAL A 163 -2.40 -13.44 -9.21
N LYS A 164 -2.02 -14.71 -9.30
CA LYS A 164 -1.73 -15.40 -10.55
C LYS A 164 -2.94 -16.26 -10.94
N ASP A 165 -3.31 -16.26 -12.22
CA ASP A 165 -4.43 -17.03 -12.74
C ASP A 165 -4.30 -18.52 -12.39
N GLY A 166 -5.37 -19.08 -11.81
CA GLY A 166 -5.39 -20.48 -11.38
C GLY A 166 -4.58 -20.77 -10.11
N GLU A 167 -3.93 -19.78 -9.50
CA GLU A 167 -3.17 -19.92 -8.27
C GLU A 167 -3.72 -19.10 -7.10
N GLU A 168 -3.07 -19.28 -5.96
CA GLU A 168 -3.45 -18.73 -4.65
C GLU A 168 -2.72 -17.40 -4.38
N GLU A 169 -3.36 -16.53 -3.60
CA GLU A 169 -2.97 -15.12 -3.44
C GLU A 169 -1.64 -14.91 -2.70
N ILE A 170 -0.74 -14.08 -3.25
CA ILE A 170 0.46 -13.55 -2.58
C ILE A 170 0.12 -12.17 -1.99
N VAL A 171 0.40 -11.96 -0.72
CA VAL A 171 0.10 -10.71 -0.02
C VAL A 171 1.38 -10.09 0.52
N TYR A 172 1.66 -8.85 0.12
CA TYR A 172 2.72 -8.01 0.68
C TYR A 172 2.09 -6.96 1.60
N ALA A 173 2.25 -7.14 2.91
CA ALA A 173 1.65 -6.33 3.96
C ALA A 173 2.71 -5.91 4.98
N VAL A 174 3.43 -4.83 4.69
CA VAL A 174 4.37 -4.20 5.62
C VAL A 174 3.74 -2.96 6.26
N ASP A 175 4.17 -2.63 7.48
CA ASP A 175 3.85 -1.37 8.16
C ASP A 175 2.35 -1.08 8.29
N PHE A 176 1.51 -2.11 8.42
CA PHE A 176 0.06 -1.92 8.48
C PHE A 176 -0.47 -1.57 9.88
N ASN A 177 -1.60 -0.87 9.91
CA ASN A 177 -2.30 -0.47 11.13
C ASN A 177 -3.73 -0.98 11.13
N HIS A 178 -4.05 -1.89 12.05
CA HIS A 178 -5.43 -2.38 12.23
C HIS A 178 -6.34 -1.39 13.00
N LYS A 179 -5.76 -0.40 13.70
CA LYS A 179 -6.54 0.54 14.51
C LYS A 179 -7.10 1.64 13.61
N ARG A 180 -8.36 2.00 13.85
CA ARG A 180 -8.93 3.22 13.27
C ARG A 180 -8.40 4.45 14.01
N GLU A 181 -7.86 5.39 13.26
CA GLU A 181 -7.31 6.66 13.77
C GLU A 181 -8.26 7.83 13.49
N ILE A 182 -7.82 9.08 13.66
CA ILE A 182 -8.68 10.23 13.34
C ILE A 182 -8.88 10.33 11.83
N HIS A 183 -7.79 10.38 11.08
CA HIS A 183 -7.86 10.63 9.64
C HIS A 183 -7.87 9.37 8.77
N LEU A 184 -7.50 8.18 9.30
CA LEU A 184 -7.50 6.93 8.54
C LEU A 184 -8.36 5.83 9.19
N ASN A 185 -8.93 5.00 8.32
CA ASN A 185 -9.51 3.70 8.70
C ASN A 185 -8.38 2.69 8.98
N GLY A 186 -8.70 1.61 9.70
CA GLY A 186 -7.77 0.50 9.86
C GLY A 186 -7.59 -0.29 8.56
N CYS A 187 -6.55 -1.13 8.52
CA CYS A 187 -6.27 -1.99 7.38
C CYS A 187 -7.43 -2.95 7.07
N SER A 188 -7.61 -3.28 5.79
CA SER A 188 -8.67 -4.21 5.34
C SER A 188 -8.15 -5.63 5.08
N LEU A 189 -7.34 -6.17 6.01
CA LEU A 189 -6.82 -7.53 5.93
C LEU A 189 -7.93 -8.60 5.99
N GLU A 190 -9.11 -8.26 6.48
CA GLU A 190 -10.29 -9.15 6.52
C GLU A 190 -10.83 -9.51 5.13
N MET A 191 -10.51 -8.72 4.10
CA MET A 191 -10.84 -9.05 2.71
C MET A 191 -9.98 -10.18 2.15
N LEU A 192 -8.87 -10.48 2.83
CA LEU A 192 -7.97 -11.57 2.46
C LEU A 192 -8.41 -12.83 3.18
N SER A 193 -8.48 -13.92 2.45
CA SER A 193 -8.86 -15.22 3.00
C SER A 193 -7.63 -15.91 3.59
N ARG A 194 -7.19 -17.01 2.98
CA ARG A 194 -6.04 -17.79 3.38
C ARG A 194 -4.96 -17.69 2.30
N PRO A 195 -4.10 -16.65 2.32
CA PRO A 195 -3.12 -16.46 1.25
C PRO A 195 -2.10 -17.60 1.19
N SER A 196 -1.56 -17.85 -0.01
CA SER A 196 -0.48 -18.81 -0.23
C SER A 196 0.79 -18.35 0.45
N LEU A 197 1.10 -17.06 0.30
CA LEU A 197 2.28 -16.42 0.84
C LEU A 197 1.88 -15.06 1.44
N LEU A 198 2.20 -14.87 2.71
CA LEU A 198 2.17 -13.56 3.37
C LEU A 198 3.59 -13.08 3.60
N ILE A 199 3.91 -11.88 3.13
CA ILE A 199 5.15 -11.16 3.42
C ILE A 199 4.78 -10.01 4.36
N THR A 200 5.33 -10.00 5.58
CA THR A 200 4.99 -9.03 6.63
C THR A 200 6.22 -8.57 7.39
N ASP A 201 6.14 -7.39 7.99
CA ASP A 201 7.18 -6.88 8.90
C ASP A 201 7.07 -7.47 10.32
N SER A 202 8.15 -7.33 11.10
CA SER A 202 8.20 -7.67 12.53
C SER A 202 8.63 -6.51 13.42
N PHE A 203 8.64 -5.27 12.91
CA PHE A 203 9.18 -4.09 13.58
C PHE A 203 8.60 -3.88 14.98
N ASN A 204 7.29 -4.10 15.14
CA ASN A 204 6.58 -3.98 16.40
C ASN A 204 6.12 -5.32 17.01
N ALA A 205 6.68 -6.46 16.58
CA ALA A 205 6.21 -7.78 17.04
C ALA A 205 6.35 -8.00 18.56
N THR A 206 7.36 -7.39 19.19
CA THR A 206 7.59 -7.39 20.64
C THR A 206 7.14 -6.10 21.32
N TYR A 207 6.68 -5.11 20.55
CA TYR A 207 6.33 -3.79 21.08
C TYR A 207 4.93 -3.79 21.69
N VAL A 208 4.87 -3.36 22.96
CA VAL A 208 3.61 -3.17 23.69
C VAL A 208 3.21 -1.71 23.61
N GLN A 209 2.25 -1.42 22.74
CA GLN A 209 1.83 -0.05 22.46
C GLN A 209 0.89 0.49 23.56
N PRO A 210 1.10 1.72 24.05
CA PRO A 210 0.16 2.34 24.98
C PRO A 210 -1.18 2.63 24.29
N ARG A 211 -2.26 2.70 25.07
CA ARG A 211 -3.59 3.01 24.52
C ARG A 211 -3.59 4.42 23.93
N ARG A 212 -4.20 4.57 22.74
CA ARG A 212 -4.32 5.85 22.04
C ARG A 212 -4.78 7.02 22.94
N LYS A 213 -5.83 6.79 23.75
CA LYS A 213 -6.34 7.80 24.70
C LYS A 213 -5.28 8.27 25.70
N GLN A 214 -4.50 7.34 26.26
CA GLN A 214 -3.43 7.65 27.20
C GLN A 214 -2.32 8.45 26.49
N ARG A 215 -2.03 8.13 25.23
CA ARG A 215 -1.03 8.86 24.43
C ARG A 215 -1.47 10.28 24.09
N ASP A 216 -2.76 10.46 23.78
CA ASP A 216 -3.35 11.78 23.55
C ASP A 216 -3.32 12.64 24.82
N GLU A 217 -3.60 12.06 25.99
CA GLU A 217 -3.53 12.73 27.28
C GLU A 217 -2.11 13.16 27.66
N GLN A 218 -1.09 12.29 27.46
CA GLN A 218 0.31 12.66 27.72
C GLN A 218 0.82 13.74 26.75
N LEU A 219 0.45 13.69 25.47
CA LEU A 219 0.81 14.72 24.49
C LEU A 219 0.25 16.08 24.92
N LEU A 220 -1.05 16.12 25.23
CA LEU A 220 -1.72 17.34 25.66
C LEU A 220 -1.13 17.90 26.97
N THR A 221 -0.84 17.03 27.93
CA THR A 221 -0.23 17.42 29.22
C THR A 221 1.15 18.02 28.99
N ASN A 222 2.00 17.36 28.20
CA ASN A 222 3.33 17.84 27.88
C ASN A 222 3.27 19.23 27.20
N VAL A 223 2.44 19.36 26.17
CA VAL A 223 2.24 20.63 25.44
C VAL A 223 1.75 21.75 26.36
N LEU A 224 0.70 21.50 27.17
CA LEU A 224 0.13 22.51 28.07
C LEU A 224 1.11 22.96 29.15
N GLU A 225 1.83 22.05 29.77
CA GLU A 225 2.83 22.38 30.79
C GLU A 225 3.94 23.26 30.23
N THR A 226 4.45 22.91 29.05
CA THR A 226 5.51 23.68 28.37
C THR A 226 5.03 25.09 27.99
N LEU A 227 3.86 25.21 27.36
CA LEU A 227 3.31 26.50 26.95
C LEU A 227 3.00 27.40 28.16
N ARG A 228 2.45 26.86 29.24
CA ARG A 228 2.19 27.60 30.49
C ARG A 228 3.48 28.02 31.19
N GLY A 229 4.58 27.31 30.95
CA GLY A 229 5.93 27.67 31.40
C GLY A 229 6.63 28.71 30.53
N ASP A 230 5.94 29.29 29.54
CA ASP A 230 6.50 30.23 28.55
C ASP A 230 7.61 29.59 27.68
N GLY A 231 7.49 28.28 27.43
CA GLY A 231 8.39 27.51 26.57
C GLY A 231 7.75 27.15 25.23
N ASN A 232 8.59 26.93 24.21
CA ASN A 232 8.16 26.42 22.91
C ASN A 232 8.17 24.89 22.90
N VAL A 233 7.30 24.31 22.07
CA VAL A 233 7.25 22.86 21.83
C VAL A 233 7.66 22.56 20.40
N LEU A 234 8.72 21.78 20.22
CA LEU A 234 9.06 21.16 18.95
C LEU A 234 8.44 19.76 18.91
N ILE A 235 7.71 19.44 17.85
CA ILE A 235 7.24 18.09 17.58
C ILE A 235 7.89 17.65 16.26
N ALA A 236 8.79 16.68 16.34
CA ALA A 236 9.45 16.11 15.16
C ALA A 236 8.48 15.13 14.49
N VAL A 237 8.11 15.43 13.25
CA VAL A 237 7.12 14.69 12.46
C VAL A 237 7.65 14.48 11.04
N ASP A 238 6.93 13.65 10.29
CA ASP A 238 7.18 13.46 8.88
C ASP A 238 6.60 14.60 8.02
N THR A 239 6.90 14.61 6.72
CA THR A 239 6.51 15.71 5.83
C THR A 239 5.03 15.69 5.48
N ALA A 240 4.44 14.52 5.19
CA ALA A 240 3.11 14.44 4.59
C ALA A 240 2.26 13.21 5.02
N GLY A 241 2.75 12.35 5.91
CA GLY A 241 2.02 11.17 6.40
C GLY A 241 1.39 11.41 7.77
N ARG A 242 2.09 11.02 8.83
CA ARG A 242 1.69 11.08 10.25
C ARG A 242 1.44 12.51 10.75
N VAL A 243 2.07 13.52 10.15
CA VAL A 243 1.80 14.93 10.41
C VAL A 243 0.34 15.29 10.21
N LEU A 244 -0.37 14.61 9.30
CA LEU A 244 -1.81 14.82 9.08
C LEU A 244 -2.64 14.36 10.29
N GLU A 245 -2.26 13.27 10.95
CA GLU A 245 -2.92 12.81 12.19
C GLU A 245 -2.68 13.81 13.32
N LEU A 246 -1.44 14.26 13.51
CA LEU A 246 -1.06 15.19 14.59
C LEU A 246 -1.63 16.60 14.36
N ALA A 247 -1.56 17.13 13.14
CA ALA A 247 -2.16 18.42 12.79
C ALA A 247 -3.67 18.40 13.03
N GLN A 248 -4.34 17.32 12.64
CA GLN A 248 -5.78 17.17 12.87
C GLN A 248 -6.13 17.00 14.34
N LEU A 249 -5.35 16.23 15.10
CA LEU A 249 -5.51 16.09 16.55
C LEU A 249 -5.36 17.44 17.26
N LEU A 250 -4.27 18.16 16.98
CA LEU A 250 -3.96 19.42 17.65
C LEU A 250 -4.95 20.52 17.25
N ASP A 251 -5.33 20.68 15.98
CA ASP A 251 -6.31 21.70 15.58
C ASP A 251 -7.70 21.42 16.21
N GLN A 252 -8.10 20.15 16.38
CA GLN A 252 -9.33 19.80 17.11
C GLN A 252 -9.26 20.18 18.59
N ILE A 253 -8.12 19.94 19.24
CA ILE A 253 -7.89 20.34 20.63
C ILE A 253 -7.89 21.87 20.76
N TRP A 254 -7.24 22.60 19.83
CA TRP A 254 -7.18 24.06 19.83
C TRP A 254 -8.54 24.73 19.66
N ARG A 255 -9.45 24.11 18.91
CA ARG A 255 -10.84 24.58 18.78
C ARG A 255 -11.64 24.45 20.09
N THR A 256 -11.23 23.55 20.98
CA THR A 256 -11.95 23.27 22.22
C THR A 256 -11.62 24.32 23.28
N LYS A 257 -12.59 25.19 23.60
CA LYS A 257 -12.40 26.32 24.53
C LYS A 257 -11.93 25.91 25.93
N ASP A 258 -12.32 24.73 26.39
CA ASP A 258 -11.97 24.20 27.72
C ASP A 258 -10.46 23.93 27.87
N ALA A 259 -9.75 23.72 26.76
CA ALA A 259 -8.31 23.47 26.78
C ALA A 259 -7.48 24.75 27.05
N GLY A 260 -8.05 25.94 26.83
CA GLY A 260 -7.34 27.22 27.01
C GLY A 260 -6.16 27.45 26.07
N LEU A 261 -6.05 26.67 24.99
CA LEU A 261 -4.91 26.69 24.05
C LEU A 261 -5.03 27.75 22.96
N GLY A 262 -6.21 28.34 22.75
CA GLY A 262 -6.44 29.31 21.66
C GLY A 262 -5.64 30.61 21.74
N VAL A 263 -4.93 30.86 22.84
CA VAL A 263 -3.98 31.99 23.00
C VAL A 263 -2.61 31.65 22.41
N TYR A 264 -2.25 30.37 22.31
CA TYR A 264 -0.95 29.92 21.84
C TYR A 264 -0.96 29.60 20.35
N SER A 265 0.16 29.87 19.70
CA SER A 265 0.32 29.65 18.27
C SER A 265 0.62 28.18 17.96
N LEU A 266 0.02 27.65 16.89
CA LEU A 266 0.33 26.35 16.34
C LEU A 266 0.85 26.54 14.92
N ALA A 267 2.00 25.95 14.58
CA ALA A 267 2.63 26.09 13.28
C ALA A 267 3.05 24.74 12.69
N LEU A 268 3.02 24.65 11.36
CA LEU A 268 3.58 23.54 10.58
C LEU A 268 4.71 24.08 9.71
N LEU A 269 5.91 23.56 9.89
CA LEU A 269 7.14 24.05 9.29
C LEU A 269 7.82 22.97 8.44
N ASN A 270 7.54 23.02 7.15
CA ASN A 270 8.09 22.14 6.11
C ASN A 270 8.39 23.00 4.88
N ASN A 271 9.32 22.62 4.00
CA ASN A 271 9.61 23.44 2.79
C ASN A 271 8.41 23.49 1.82
N VAL A 272 7.53 22.49 1.87
CA VAL A 272 6.35 22.33 1.01
C VAL A 272 5.03 22.28 1.80
N SER A 273 4.99 22.93 2.98
CA SER A 273 3.87 22.84 3.94
C SER A 273 2.51 23.20 3.35
N TYR A 274 2.43 24.22 2.48
CA TYR A 274 1.20 24.60 1.79
C TYR A 274 0.64 23.46 0.93
N ASN A 275 1.48 22.85 0.09
CA ASN A 275 1.06 21.79 -0.83
C ASN A 275 0.59 20.52 -0.08
N VAL A 276 1.23 20.17 1.03
CA VAL A 276 0.81 19.04 1.87
C VAL A 276 -0.63 19.23 2.37
N VAL A 277 -0.93 20.42 2.90
CA VAL A 277 -2.28 20.74 3.39
C VAL A 277 -3.27 20.87 2.25
N GLU A 278 -2.88 21.42 1.10
CA GLU A 278 -3.78 21.56 -0.04
C GLU A 278 -4.12 20.21 -0.69
N PHE A 279 -3.15 19.30 -0.84
CA PHE A 279 -3.40 17.96 -1.37
C PHE A 279 -4.24 17.12 -0.42
N SER A 280 -4.00 17.20 0.90
CA SER A 280 -4.84 16.49 1.88
C SER A 280 -6.31 16.95 1.83
N LYS A 281 -6.59 18.24 1.58
CA LYS A 281 -7.97 18.71 1.35
C LYS A 281 -8.61 18.10 0.12
N SER A 282 -7.84 17.74 -0.91
CA SER A 282 -8.35 17.19 -2.17
C SER A 282 -8.60 15.68 -2.13
N GLN A 283 -8.02 14.97 -1.16
CA GLN A 283 -8.02 13.50 -1.08
C GLN A 283 -8.89 12.97 0.07
N VAL A 284 -10.00 13.64 0.38
CA VAL A 284 -10.88 13.28 1.52
C VAL A 284 -11.52 11.90 1.33
N GLU A 285 -11.67 11.43 0.09
CA GLU A 285 -12.18 10.10 -0.23
C GLU A 285 -11.25 8.95 0.22
N TRP A 286 -9.98 9.26 0.51
CA TRP A 286 -8.97 8.30 0.96
C TRP A 286 -8.89 8.18 2.49
N MET A 287 -9.71 8.94 3.21
CA MET A 287 -9.63 9.11 4.66
C MET A 287 -10.71 8.31 5.39
N SER A 288 -10.70 8.39 6.72
CA SER A 288 -11.62 7.65 7.57
C SER A 288 -13.08 7.99 7.28
N ASP A 289 -13.97 7.00 7.42
CA ASP A 289 -15.41 7.20 7.19
C ASP A 289 -15.98 8.27 8.12
N LYS A 290 -15.40 8.39 9.32
CA LYS A 290 -15.78 9.41 10.29
C LYS A 290 -15.48 10.82 9.78
N LEU A 291 -14.31 11.00 9.17
CA LEU A 291 -13.88 12.28 8.61
C LEU A 291 -14.69 12.61 7.35
N MET A 292 -14.92 11.62 6.50
CA MET A 292 -15.75 11.73 5.28
C MET A 292 -17.19 12.16 5.61
N ARG A 293 -17.86 11.49 6.56
CA ARG A 293 -19.21 11.88 7.02
C ARG A 293 -19.26 13.30 7.58
N CYS A 294 -18.23 13.72 8.34
CA CYS A 294 -18.17 15.09 8.83
C CYS A 294 -18.10 16.13 7.71
N PHE A 295 -17.41 15.80 6.61
CA PHE A 295 -17.33 16.64 5.42
C PHE A 295 -18.67 16.72 4.69
N GLU A 296 -19.34 15.58 4.48
CA GLU A 296 -20.66 15.50 3.84
C GLU A 296 -21.73 16.29 4.61
N ASP A 297 -21.79 16.11 5.94
CA ASP A 297 -22.81 16.72 6.79
C ASP A 297 -22.61 18.23 6.98
N LYS A 298 -21.37 18.64 7.28
CA LYS A 298 -21.05 20.01 7.72
C LYS A 298 -20.49 20.89 6.61
N ARG A 299 -20.21 20.33 5.43
CA ARG A 299 -19.55 21.00 4.29
C ARG A 299 -18.25 21.72 4.67
N ASN A 300 -17.57 21.22 5.70
CA ASN A 300 -16.32 21.78 6.20
C ASN A 300 -15.21 20.78 5.92
N ASN A 301 -14.22 21.19 5.12
CA ASN A 301 -13.06 20.36 4.86
C ASN A 301 -12.27 20.15 6.18
N PRO A 302 -12.01 18.90 6.60
CA PRO A 302 -11.33 18.65 7.87
C PRO A 302 -9.89 19.19 7.91
N PHE A 303 -9.23 19.30 6.76
CA PHE A 303 -7.88 19.88 6.61
C PHE A 303 -7.90 21.39 6.34
N GLN A 304 -9.08 22.02 6.39
CA GLN A 304 -9.17 23.48 6.51
C GLN A 304 -8.92 23.87 7.97
N PHE A 305 -7.64 23.91 8.33
CA PHE A 305 -7.20 24.31 9.66
C PHE A 305 -7.51 25.78 9.93
N ARG A 306 -7.85 26.08 11.19
CA ARG A 306 -8.16 27.45 11.64
C ARG A 306 -7.08 28.03 12.53
N HIS A 307 -6.36 27.16 13.25
CA HIS A 307 -5.33 27.56 14.20
C HIS A 307 -3.92 27.23 13.71
N LEU A 308 -3.78 26.35 12.72
CA LEU A 308 -2.49 25.96 12.15
C LEU A 308 -1.95 27.02 11.19
N SER A 309 -0.83 27.65 11.55
CA SER A 309 -0.11 28.60 10.70
C SER A 309 0.93 27.86 9.87
N LEU A 310 0.80 27.89 8.54
CA LEU A 310 1.74 27.24 7.63
C LEU A 310 2.97 28.12 7.43
N CYS A 311 4.16 27.55 7.63
CA CYS A 311 5.44 28.22 7.50
C CYS A 311 6.31 27.45 6.50
N HIS A 312 7.07 28.15 5.64
CA HIS A 312 7.98 27.53 4.65
C HIS A 312 9.45 27.69 5.02
N GLY A 313 9.74 28.48 6.06
CA GLY A 313 11.09 28.68 6.57
C GLY A 313 11.10 29.34 7.95
N LEU A 314 12.30 29.45 8.51
CA LEU A 314 12.52 30.06 9.83
C LEU A 314 12.12 31.54 9.86
N SER A 315 12.17 32.25 8.73
CA SER A 315 11.71 33.64 8.60
C SER A 315 10.21 33.80 8.81
N ASP A 316 9.42 32.85 8.32
CA ASP A 316 7.96 32.85 8.50
C ASP A 316 7.63 32.47 9.95
N LEU A 317 8.31 31.45 10.47
CA LEU A 317 8.12 31.00 11.84
C LEU A 317 8.46 32.08 12.87
N ALA A 318 9.48 32.92 12.61
CA ALA A 318 9.85 34.03 13.48
C ALA A 318 8.74 35.09 13.63
N ARG A 319 7.80 35.17 12.68
CA ARG A 319 6.64 36.08 12.75
C ARG A 319 5.50 35.52 13.60
N VAL A 320 5.54 34.23 13.92
CA VAL A 320 4.54 33.56 14.76
C VAL A 320 4.83 33.88 16.24
N PRO A 321 3.84 34.35 17.03
CA PRO A 321 4.05 34.70 18.44
C PRO A 321 4.50 33.51 19.29
N SER A 322 5.44 33.75 20.21
CA SER A 322 5.80 32.83 21.30
C SER A 322 4.85 33.00 22.50
N PRO A 323 4.61 31.95 23.32
CA PRO A 323 5.07 30.58 23.11
C PRO A 323 4.25 29.85 22.03
N LYS A 324 4.91 28.94 21.30
CA LYS A 324 4.33 28.25 20.14
C LYS A 324 4.63 26.76 20.13
N VAL A 325 3.77 26.01 19.45
CA VAL A 325 3.97 24.60 19.11
C VAL A 325 4.28 24.50 17.61
N VAL A 326 5.36 23.82 17.26
CA VAL A 326 5.79 23.65 15.87
C VAL A 326 5.89 22.17 15.53
N LEU A 327 5.09 21.76 14.55
CA LEU A 327 5.26 20.50 13.83
C LEU A 327 6.33 20.73 12.76
N ALA A 328 7.51 20.13 12.90
CA ALA A 328 8.62 20.34 11.97
C ALA A 328 8.96 19.05 11.21
N SER A 329 9.20 19.17 9.90
CA SER A 329 9.55 18.02 9.05
C SER A 329 10.90 17.40 9.39
N GLN A 330 11.06 16.13 8.99
CA GLN A 330 12.17 15.22 9.29
C GLN A 330 12.11 14.67 10.73
N PRO A 331 11.55 13.46 10.94
CA PRO A 331 11.36 12.91 12.29
C PRO A 331 12.66 12.47 12.96
N ASP A 332 13.73 12.29 12.18
CA ASP A 332 15.04 11.75 12.58
C ASP A 332 15.98 12.78 13.23
N LEU A 333 15.64 14.07 13.13
CA LEU A 333 16.50 15.20 13.49
C LEU A 333 17.84 15.21 12.72
N GLU A 334 17.91 14.61 11.54
CA GLU A 334 19.15 14.58 10.74
C GLU A 334 19.27 15.75 9.77
N CYS A 335 18.16 16.26 9.26
CA CYS A 335 18.18 17.43 8.38
C CYS A 335 16.91 18.27 8.54
N GLY A 336 16.83 19.37 7.79
CA GLY A 336 15.63 20.22 7.76
C GLY A 336 15.36 20.97 9.07
N PHE A 337 14.14 21.47 9.19
CA PHE A 337 13.79 22.41 10.23
C PHE A 337 13.65 21.78 11.62
N SER A 338 13.38 20.47 11.72
CA SER A 338 13.35 19.79 13.01
C SER A 338 14.74 19.81 13.66
N ARG A 339 15.81 19.57 12.89
CA ARG A 339 17.20 19.68 13.37
C ARG A 339 17.55 21.11 13.76
N ASP A 340 17.23 22.09 12.91
CA ASP A 340 17.50 23.50 13.18
C ASP A 340 16.83 24.01 14.47
N LEU A 341 15.54 23.66 14.66
CA LEU A 341 14.80 24.03 15.85
C LEU A 341 15.26 23.26 17.09
N PHE A 342 15.64 21.99 16.93
CA PHE A 342 16.24 21.21 18.01
C PHE A 342 17.49 21.92 18.54
N ILE A 343 18.43 22.29 17.66
CA ILE A 343 19.66 22.98 18.04
C ILE A 343 19.35 24.31 18.75
N GLN A 344 18.39 25.09 18.24
CA GLN A 344 18.01 26.38 18.83
C GLN A 344 17.35 26.25 20.21
N TRP A 345 16.55 25.20 20.43
CA TRP A 345 15.65 25.12 21.59
C TRP A 345 16.11 24.13 22.66
N CYS A 346 17.00 23.19 22.34
CA CYS A 346 17.42 22.13 23.25
C CYS A 346 18.18 22.63 24.49
N GLN A 347 18.82 23.80 24.43
CA GLN A 347 19.59 24.36 25.55
C GLN A 347 18.72 25.12 26.57
N ASP A 348 17.45 25.39 26.28
CA ASP A 348 16.54 26.06 27.21
C ASP A 348 15.65 25.04 27.94
N PRO A 349 15.73 24.93 29.28
CA PRO A 349 14.94 23.97 30.06
C PRO A 349 13.44 24.24 30.05
N LYS A 350 12.98 25.41 29.59
CA LYS A 350 11.56 25.70 29.43
C LYS A 350 10.95 24.97 28.23
N ASN A 351 11.75 24.68 27.21
CA ASN A 351 11.27 24.08 25.97
C ASN A 351 11.04 22.58 26.13
N SER A 352 10.21 22.03 25.24
CA SER A 352 10.05 20.58 25.10
C SER A 352 10.19 20.15 23.66
N ILE A 353 10.81 18.98 23.48
CA ILE A 353 11.02 18.31 22.21
C ILE A 353 10.28 16.97 22.27
N ILE A 354 9.31 16.79 21.40
CA ILE A 354 8.44 15.62 21.35
C ILE A 354 8.80 14.84 20.08
N LEU A 355 9.34 13.63 20.27
CA LEU A 355 9.64 12.71 19.18
C LEU A 355 8.43 11.79 19.00
N THR A 356 7.91 11.73 17.77
CA THR A 356 6.64 11.04 17.49
C THR A 356 6.78 9.75 16.69
N TYR A 357 7.97 9.50 16.17
CA TYR A 357 8.28 8.40 15.27
C TYR A 357 9.62 7.78 15.65
N ARG A 358 9.74 6.46 15.54
CA ARG A 358 10.98 5.72 15.80
C ARG A 358 11.71 5.53 14.49
N THR A 359 12.81 6.24 14.31
CA THR A 359 13.63 6.25 13.07
C THR A 359 14.71 5.18 13.11
N THR A 360 15.47 5.06 12.02
CA THR A 360 16.57 4.09 11.93
C THR A 360 17.59 4.24 13.06
N PRO A 361 18.15 3.12 13.56
CA PRO A 361 19.34 3.13 14.42
C PRO A 361 20.47 3.93 13.81
N GLY A 362 21.11 4.78 14.62
CA GLY A 362 22.19 5.67 14.18
C GLY A 362 21.75 7.10 13.83
N THR A 363 20.46 7.41 13.92
CA THR A 363 19.95 8.80 13.84
C THR A 363 19.93 9.48 15.22
N LEU A 364 19.98 10.81 15.23
CA LEU A 364 19.92 11.62 16.46
C LEU A 364 18.61 11.41 17.22
N ALA A 365 17.46 11.38 16.53
CA ALA A 365 16.18 11.10 17.18
C ALA A 365 16.18 9.73 17.86
N ARG A 366 16.71 8.69 17.17
CA ARG A 366 16.79 7.34 17.74
C ARG A 366 17.69 7.30 18.99
N PHE A 367 18.83 7.98 18.94
CA PHE A 367 19.72 8.13 20.09
C PHE A 367 19.02 8.76 21.30
N LEU A 368 18.20 9.80 21.09
CA LEU A 368 17.44 10.47 22.15
C LEU A 368 16.30 9.62 22.73
N ILE A 369 15.71 8.73 21.92
CA ILE A 369 14.70 7.76 22.37
C ILE A 369 15.35 6.72 23.28
N ASP A 370 16.49 6.18 22.87
CA ASP A 370 17.14 5.05 23.54
C ASP A 370 17.95 5.50 24.77
N ASN A 371 18.48 6.73 24.76
CA ASN A 371 19.34 7.28 25.83
C ASN A 371 18.76 8.57 26.46
N PRO A 372 17.59 8.52 27.11
CA PRO A 372 16.90 9.72 27.59
C PRO A 372 17.60 10.44 28.77
N SER A 373 18.63 9.83 29.36
CA SER A 373 19.39 10.41 30.48
C SER A 373 20.62 11.20 30.03
N GLU A 374 21.03 11.07 28.76
CA GLU A 374 22.18 11.79 28.24
C GLU A 374 21.84 13.26 28.00
N LYS A 375 22.70 14.13 28.52
CA LYS A 375 22.52 15.58 28.48
C LYS A 375 23.53 16.30 27.62
N ILE A 376 24.53 15.62 27.09
CA ILE A 376 25.56 16.21 26.25
C ILE A 376 25.71 15.31 25.04
N THR A 377 25.62 15.89 23.85
CA THR A 377 25.77 15.16 22.59
C THR A 377 26.61 15.99 21.64
N GLU A 378 27.53 15.33 20.94
CA GLU A 378 28.26 15.95 19.83
C GLU A 378 27.37 15.96 18.59
N ILE A 379 27.13 17.15 18.06
CA ILE A 379 26.25 17.35 16.92
C ILE A 379 27.03 18.08 15.83
N GLU A 380 26.93 17.57 14.61
CA GLU A 380 27.41 18.27 13.43
C GLU A 380 26.41 19.37 13.04
N LEU A 381 26.87 20.61 13.10
CA LEU A 381 26.13 21.79 12.66
C LEU A 381 26.47 22.07 11.20
N ARG A 382 25.49 21.88 10.33
CA ARG A 382 25.58 22.20 8.91
C ARG A 382 24.81 23.48 8.62
N LYS A 383 25.45 24.45 7.97
CA LYS A 383 24.81 25.71 7.59
C LYS A 383 25.28 26.18 6.23
N ARG A 384 24.33 26.55 5.38
CA ARG A 384 24.60 27.26 4.14
C ARG A 384 24.73 28.76 4.40
N VAL A 385 25.85 29.34 3.99
CA VAL A 385 26.21 30.76 4.20
C VAL A 385 26.48 31.41 2.84
N LYS A 386 26.12 32.68 2.70
CA LYS A 386 26.38 33.47 1.48
C LYS A 386 27.89 33.66 1.29
N LEU A 387 28.35 33.57 0.04
CA LEU A 387 29.73 33.89 -0.31
C LEU A 387 29.94 35.40 -0.21
N GLU A 388 31.03 35.82 0.42
CA GLU A 388 31.40 37.23 0.60
C GLU A 388 32.85 37.49 0.15
N GLY A 389 33.12 38.70 -0.33
CA GLY A 389 34.48 39.14 -0.72
C GLY A 389 35.07 38.38 -1.90
N LYS A 390 36.31 37.90 -1.75
CA LYS A 390 37.08 37.25 -2.85
C LYS A 390 36.46 35.94 -3.34
N GLU A 391 35.83 35.17 -2.46
CA GLU A 391 35.19 33.90 -2.83
C GLU A 391 34.01 34.14 -3.80
N LEU A 392 33.29 35.24 -3.61
CA LEU A 392 32.21 35.66 -4.50
C LEU A 392 32.73 36.10 -5.87
N GLU A 393 33.82 36.87 -5.90
CA GLU A 393 34.47 37.32 -7.14
C GLU A 393 34.95 36.12 -7.98
N GLU A 394 35.64 35.15 -7.35
CA GLU A 394 36.10 33.93 -8.01
C GLU A 394 34.95 33.05 -8.52
N TYR A 395 33.85 32.96 -7.76
CA TYR A 395 32.66 32.22 -8.19
C TYR A 395 32.02 32.87 -9.43
N LEU A 396 31.82 34.19 -9.41
CA LEU A 396 31.24 34.93 -10.53
C LEU A 396 32.10 34.83 -11.79
N GLU A 397 33.43 34.84 -11.66
CA GLU A 397 34.35 34.67 -12.78
C GLU A 397 34.28 33.26 -13.38
N LYS A 398 34.20 32.21 -12.53
CA LYS A 398 33.98 30.82 -12.97
C LYS A 398 32.62 30.62 -13.65
N GLU A 399 31.56 31.21 -13.12
CA GLU A 399 30.21 31.18 -13.72
C GLU A 399 30.20 31.86 -15.08
N LYS A 400 30.86 33.01 -15.21
CA LYS A 400 31.00 33.72 -16.49
C LYS A 400 31.72 32.86 -17.53
N LEU A 401 32.81 32.20 -17.14
CA LEU A 401 33.53 31.26 -18.01
C LEU A 401 32.67 30.05 -18.39
N LYS A 402 31.89 29.48 -17.46
CA LYS A 402 30.95 28.39 -17.75
C LYS A 402 29.85 28.82 -18.72
N LYS A 403 29.23 29.99 -18.52
CA LYS A 403 28.22 30.54 -19.43
C LYS A 403 28.79 30.82 -20.81
N GLU A 404 30.01 31.37 -20.89
CA GLU A 404 30.69 31.58 -22.17
C GLU A 404 31.03 30.24 -22.87
N ALA A 405 31.41 29.20 -22.12
CA ALA A 405 31.65 27.87 -22.66
C ALA A 405 30.36 27.19 -23.14
N ALA A 406 29.27 27.26 -22.36
CA ALA A 406 27.96 26.72 -22.73
C ALA A 406 27.41 27.40 -23.99
N LYS A 407 27.54 28.73 -24.08
CA LYS A 407 27.12 29.51 -25.26
C LYS A 407 27.95 29.18 -26.51
N LYS A 408 29.25 28.91 -26.35
CA LYS A 408 30.11 28.39 -27.43
C LYS A 408 29.73 26.97 -27.85
N LEU A 409 29.31 26.13 -26.89
CA LEU A 409 28.86 24.76 -27.15
C LEU A 409 27.52 24.76 -27.91
N GLU A 410 26.58 25.63 -27.54
CA GLU A 410 25.31 25.82 -28.26
C GLU A 410 25.52 26.38 -29.67
N GLN A 411 26.44 27.35 -29.85
CA GLN A 411 26.79 27.88 -31.17
C GLN A 411 27.51 26.87 -32.07
N SER A 412 28.05 25.78 -31.50
CA SER A 412 28.73 24.71 -32.26
C SER A 412 27.80 23.57 -32.71
N LYS A 413 26.52 23.58 -32.29
CA LYS A 413 25.50 22.69 -32.86
C LYS A 413 24.96 23.35 -34.13
N GLU A 414 25.43 22.92 -35.30
CA GLU A 414 24.88 23.38 -36.59
C GLU A 414 23.37 23.08 -36.68
N PRO A 415 22.56 24.00 -37.25
CA PRO A 415 21.17 23.70 -37.57
C PRO A 415 21.15 22.75 -38.77
N GLU A 416 20.62 21.53 -38.59
CA GLU A 416 20.33 20.66 -39.73
C GLU A 416 19.23 21.31 -40.59
N ASP A 417 19.57 21.57 -41.85
CA ASP A 417 18.68 22.07 -42.90
C ASP A 417 17.46 21.16 -43.08
N PHE A 418 16.29 21.59 -42.60
CA PHE A 418 15.01 21.13 -43.12
C PHE A 418 14.56 22.09 -44.24
N LEU A 419 14.82 21.70 -45.49
CA LEU A 419 14.23 22.31 -46.67
C LEU A 419 12.70 22.11 -46.66
N VAL A 420 11.95 23.19 -46.41
CA VAL A 420 10.52 23.28 -46.74
C VAL A 420 10.38 24.17 -47.99
N PRO A 421 9.65 23.76 -49.04
CA PRO A 421 9.48 24.55 -50.25
C PRO A 421 8.73 25.87 -49.99
N GLU A 422 9.24 26.97 -50.55
CA GLU A 422 8.63 28.30 -50.51
C GLU A 422 7.21 28.32 -51.10
N LEU A 423 6.23 28.69 -50.27
CA LEU A 423 4.99 29.31 -50.72
C LEU A 423 5.11 30.82 -50.51
N GLN A 424 4.98 31.56 -51.60
CA GLN A 424 5.04 33.02 -51.64
C GLN A 424 3.91 33.63 -50.81
N ALA A 425 4.26 34.35 -49.74
CA ALA A 425 3.35 35.26 -49.03
C ALA A 425 3.89 36.70 -49.18
N THR A 426 3.00 37.61 -49.56
CA THR A 426 3.26 39.01 -49.92
C THR A 426 3.69 39.89 -48.74
N GLU A 427 4.53 40.90 -49.03
CA GLU A 427 5.18 41.80 -48.05
C GLU A 427 4.22 42.62 -47.16
N GLU A 428 2.91 42.63 -47.42
CA GLU A 428 1.94 43.37 -46.60
C GLU A 428 1.53 42.66 -45.29
N GLU A 429 1.81 41.36 -45.12
CA GLU A 429 1.51 40.63 -43.87
C GLU A 429 2.66 40.64 -42.85
N LYS A 430 3.91 40.92 -43.27
CA LYS A 430 5.06 41.03 -42.35
C LYS A 430 5.04 42.32 -41.53
N SER A 431 4.48 43.41 -42.04
CA SER A 431 4.49 44.71 -41.34
C SER A 431 3.52 44.80 -40.16
N LYS A 432 2.59 43.85 -40.01
CA LYS A 432 1.65 43.80 -38.86
C LYS A 432 2.11 42.90 -37.72
N LEU A 433 3.11 42.03 -37.92
CA LEU A 433 3.65 41.18 -36.86
C LEU A 433 4.81 41.85 -36.10
N GLU A 434 5.51 42.82 -36.70
CA GLU A 434 6.66 43.48 -36.07
C GLU A 434 6.30 44.73 -35.24
N SER A 435 5.08 45.25 -35.33
CA SER A 435 4.64 46.43 -34.54
C SER A 435 3.96 46.08 -33.21
N GLY A 436 4.04 44.83 -32.75
CA GLY A 436 3.42 44.36 -31.51
C GLY A 436 4.35 44.22 -30.30
N LEU A 437 5.65 44.45 -30.44
CA LEU A 437 6.66 44.15 -29.41
C LEU A 437 7.57 45.34 -29.07
N THR A 438 7.00 46.54 -28.99
CA THR A 438 7.69 47.68 -28.36
C THR A 438 6.69 48.47 -27.54
N ASN A 439 6.61 48.20 -26.24
CA ASN A 439 6.29 49.16 -25.19
C ASN A 439 6.38 48.46 -23.82
N GLY A 440 7.36 48.85 -23.01
CA GLY A 440 7.41 48.50 -21.59
C GLY A 440 8.79 48.03 -21.08
N ASP A 441 9.86 48.78 -21.36
CA ASP A 441 11.03 48.76 -20.48
C ASP A 441 10.63 49.44 -19.15
N GLU A 442 9.92 48.70 -18.30
CA GLU A 442 10.02 48.90 -16.86
C GLU A 442 11.25 48.13 -16.38
N PRO A 443 12.10 48.69 -15.50
CA PRO A 443 13.20 47.94 -14.96
C PRO A 443 12.58 46.78 -14.19
N MET A 444 12.72 45.56 -14.72
CA MET A 444 12.54 44.36 -13.94
C MET A 444 13.35 44.54 -12.67
N ASP A 445 12.66 44.56 -11.53
CA ASP A 445 13.28 44.29 -10.26
C ASP A 445 14.14 43.04 -10.45
N GLN A 446 15.46 43.21 -10.40
CA GLN A 446 16.40 42.10 -10.39
C GLN A 446 15.99 41.24 -9.21
N ASP A 447 15.59 39.99 -9.49
CA ASP A 447 15.36 38.99 -8.47
C ASP A 447 16.65 38.86 -7.64
N LEU A 448 16.63 39.39 -6.41
CA LEU A 448 17.77 39.54 -5.51
C LEU A 448 18.19 38.20 -4.85
N SER A 449 17.83 37.04 -5.43
CA SER A 449 17.92 35.74 -4.77
C SER A 449 19.09 34.83 -5.18
N ASP A 450 19.82 35.08 -6.26
CA ASP A 450 20.98 34.25 -6.64
C ASP A 450 22.31 34.76 -6.05
N VAL A 451 22.34 34.98 -4.74
CA VAL A 451 23.63 35.16 -4.05
C VAL A 451 24.25 33.77 -3.90
N PRO A 452 25.44 33.50 -4.45
CA PRO A 452 26.04 32.19 -4.35
C PRO A 452 26.39 31.87 -2.90
N THR A 453 26.27 30.60 -2.55
CA THR A 453 26.38 30.12 -1.17
C THR A 453 27.37 28.97 -1.07
N LYS A 454 27.83 28.71 0.15
CA LYS A 454 28.68 27.56 0.52
C LYS A 454 28.17 26.93 1.80
N CYS A 455 28.31 25.62 1.91
CA CYS A 455 27.97 24.87 3.11
C CYS A 455 29.19 24.75 4.03
N ILE A 456 28.98 25.03 5.32
CA ILE A 456 29.99 24.92 6.37
C ILE A 456 29.50 23.85 7.34
N SER A 457 30.40 22.96 7.74
CA SER A 457 30.16 21.96 8.78
C SER A 457 31.11 22.20 9.94
N THR A 458 30.56 22.23 11.15
CA THR A 458 31.30 22.35 12.41
C THR A 458 30.71 21.37 13.42
N THR A 459 31.54 20.60 14.12
CA THR A 459 31.09 19.76 15.23
C THR A 459 31.10 20.56 16.52
N GLU A 460 29.96 20.60 17.22
CA GLU A 460 29.84 21.24 18.54
C GLU A 460 29.23 20.28 19.56
N SER A 461 29.68 20.39 20.80
CA SER A 461 29.06 19.68 21.93
C SER A 461 27.92 20.53 22.48
N ILE A 462 26.70 20.00 22.41
CA ILE A 462 25.49 20.70 22.84
C ILE A 462 24.96 20.08 24.12
N GLU A 463 24.67 20.92 25.12
CA GLU A 463 24.04 20.49 26.37
C GLU A 463 22.51 20.55 26.24
N ILE A 464 21.86 19.38 26.25
CA ILE A 464 20.42 19.21 26.17
C ILE A 464 19.81 19.45 27.55
N LYS A 465 19.12 20.58 27.70
CA LYS A 465 18.39 21.00 28.92
C LYS A 465 16.88 20.93 28.76
N ALA A 466 16.39 21.04 27.53
CA ALA A 466 14.97 20.92 27.19
C ALA A 466 14.42 19.54 27.54
N ARG A 467 13.12 19.46 27.82
CA ARG A 467 12.45 18.19 28.08
C ARG A 467 12.25 17.42 26.77
N VAL A 468 13.04 16.38 26.54
CA VAL A 468 12.85 15.44 25.43
C VAL A 468 11.89 14.33 25.85
N THR A 469 10.91 14.00 25.01
CA THR A 469 9.94 12.94 25.30
C THR A 469 9.54 12.22 24.03
N TYR A 470 9.63 10.89 24.03
CA TYR A 470 9.07 10.06 22.97
C TYR A 470 7.60 9.75 23.25
N ILE A 471 6.73 10.06 22.29
CA ILE A 471 5.32 9.70 22.33
C ILE A 471 4.96 9.01 21.02
N ASP A 472 4.70 7.71 21.08
CA ASP A 472 4.40 6.91 19.89
C ASP A 472 3.14 7.40 19.15
N TYR A 473 3.34 7.96 17.95
CA TYR A 473 2.31 8.27 16.96
C TYR A 473 2.65 7.67 15.59
N GLU A 474 3.48 6.60 15.55
CA GLU A 474 3.95 6.04 14.29
C GLU A 474 2.83 5.42 13.46
N GLY A 475 1.72 5.01 14.08
CA GLY A 475 0.55 4.51 13.36
C GLY A 475 0.77 3.11 12.78
N ARG A 476 1.37 2.20 13.55
CA ARG A 476 1.55 0.77 13.23
C ARG A 476 0.78 -0.11 14.21
N SER A 477 0.50 -1.34 13.80
CA SER A 477 -0.04 -2.36 14.69
C SER A 477 0.95 -2.76 15.79
N ASP A 478 0.43 -3.11 16.97
CA ASP A 478 1.20 -3.64 18.09
C ASP A 478 1.39 -5.16 17.99
N GLY A 479 2.37 -5.69 18.74
CA GLY A 479 2.79 -7.09 18.62
C GLY A 479 1.67 -8.11 18.82
N ASP A 480 0.83 -7.90 19.83
CA ASP A 480 -0.33 -8.78 20.12
C ASP A 480 -1.32 -8.81 18.95
N SER A 481 -1.56 -7.65 18.32
CA SER A 481 -2.51 -7.53 17.21
C SER A 481 -1.95 -8.11 15.92
N ILE A 482 -0.66 -7.89 15.61
CA ILE A 482 0.01 -8.50 14.45
C ILE A 482 -0.08 -10.03 14.55
N LYS A 483 0.32 -10.59 15.70
CA LYS A 483 0.24 -12.03 15.97
C LYS A 483 -1.19 -12.57 15.84
N LYS A 484 -2.18 -11.84 16.36
CA LYS A 484 -3.60 -12.21 16.28
C LYS A 484 -4.12 -12.20 14.84
N ILE A 485 -3.78 -11.18 14.06
CA ILE A 485 -4.20 -11.04 12.67
C ILE A 485 -3.63 -12.17 11.82
N ILE A 486 -2.33 -12.46 11.93
CA ILE A 486 -1.70 -13.56 11.21
C ILE A 486 -2.32 -14.91 11.60
N ASN A 487 -2.60 -15.11 12.90
CA ASN A 487 -3.27 -16.33 13.39
C ASN A 487 -4.71 -16.48 12.88
N GLN A 488 -5.41 -15.36 12.62
CA GLN A 488 -6.74 -15.36 12.02
C GLN A 488 -6.69 -15.67 10.52
N MET A 489 -5.73 -15.09 9.79
CA MET A 489 -5.56 -15.31 8.34
C MET A 489 -5.06 -16.73 8.00
N LYS A 490 -4.23 -17.33 8.86
CA LYS A 490 -3.63 -18.66 8.68
C LYS A 490 -2.93 -18.86 7.32
N PRO A 491 -2.00 -17.96 6.94
CA PRO A 491 -1.30 -18.06 5.65
C PRO A 491 -0.60 -19.43 5.53
N ARG A 492 -0.55 -20.00 4.31
CA ARG A 492 0.15 -21.29 4.10
C ARG A 492 1.66 -21.15 4.29
N GLN A 493 2.20 -20.03 3.83
CA GLN A 493 3.58 -19.64 4.01
C GLN A 493 3.68 -18.20 4.49
N LEU A 494 4.66 -17.93 5.34
CA LEU A 494 4.91 -16.63 5.94
C LEU A 494 6.38 -16.29 5.79
N ILE A 495 6.69 -15.14 5.19
CA ILE A 495 8.03 -14.55 5.20
C ILE A 495 7.98 -13.33 6.11
N ILE A 496 8.80 -13.36 7.15
CA ILE A 496 9.00 -12.23 8.05
C ILE A 496 10.18 -11.44 7.51
N VAL A 497 9.89 -10.25 7.01
CA VAL A 497 10.87 -9.24 6.64
C VAL A 497 10.91 -8.15 7.72
N HIS A 498 11.81 -7.18 7.63
CA HIS A 498 11.90 -5.97 8.45
C HIS A 498 11.77 -6.06 9.98
N GLY A 499 12.57 -5.27 10.68
CA GLY A 499 12.61 -5.22 12.14
C GLY A 499 13.75 -6.03 12.73
N PRO A 500 13.96 -5.88 14.05
CA PRO A 500 15.13 -6.44 14.72
C PRO A 500 15.05 -7.97 14.82
N PRO A 501 16.19 -8.68 14.82
CA PRO A 501 16.23 -10.14 14.83
C PRO A 501 15.46 -10.78 15.99
N GLU A 502 15.49 -10.13 17.16
CA GLU A 502 14.76 -10.58 18.35
C GLU A 502 13.25 -10.56 18.14
N ALA A 503 12.73 -9.51 17.49
CA ALA A 503 11.30 -9.38 17.20
C ALA A 503 10.86 -10.32 16.07
N SER A 504 11.69 -10.51 15.05
CA SER A 504 11.44 -11.49 13.98
C SER A 504 11.36 -12.91 14.53
N GLN A 505 12.27 -13.27 15.44
CA GLN A 505 12.28 -14.59 16.07
C GLN A 505 11.04 -14.81 16.94
N ASP A 506 10.66 -13.83 17.76
CA ASP A 506 9.46 -13.89 18.61
C ASP A 506 8.17 -14.06 17.77
N LEU A 507 8.03 -13.31 16.68
CA LEU A 507 6.92 -13.48 15.74
C LEU A 507 6.93 -14.87 15.09
N ALA A 508 8.10 -15.34 14.66
CA ALA A 508 8.23 -16.63 14.00
C ALA A 508 7.88 -17.81 14.92
N GLU A 509 8.35 -17.79 16.17
CA GLU A 509 8.02 -18.80 17.17
C GLU A 509 6.52 -18.79 17.49
N CYS A 510 5.92 -17.62 17.62
CA CYS A 510 4.50 -17.44 17.85
C CYS A 510 3.65 -18.03 16.71
N CYS A 511 3.99 -17.70 15.45
CA CYS A 511 3.28 -18.21 14.28
C CYS A 511 3.43 -19.73 14.11
N ARG A 512 4.61 -20.30 14.41
CA ARG A 512 4.83 -21.76 14.41
C ARG A 512 4.04 -22.47 15.52
N ALA A 513 3.94 -21.85 16.69
CA ALA A 513 3.20 -22.42 17.82
C ALA A 513 1.68 -22.45 17.58
N PHE A 514 1.11 -21.38 17.02
CA PHE A 514 -0.33 -21.28 16.79
C PHE A 514 -0.80 -21.92 15.48
N GLY A 515 0.03 -21.89 14.44
CA GLY A 515 -0.31 -22.36 13.09
C GLY A 515 -0.30 -23.89 12.91
N GLY A 516 0.23 -24.64 13.87
CA GLY A 516 0.45 -26.08 13.74
C GLY A 516 1.59 -26.42 12.77
N LYS A 517 1.64 -27.68 12.28
CA LYS A 517 2.68 -28.16 11.35
C LYS A 517 2.57 -27.60 9.92
N ASP A 518 1.52 -26.84 9.63
CA ASP A 518 1.12 -26.53 8.26
C ASP A 518 1.60 -25.15 7.76
N ILE A 519 2.05 -24.26 8.66
CA ILE A 519 2.58 -22.94 8.27
C ILE A 519 4.11 -23.00 8.15
N LYS A 520 4.62 -22.72 6.96
CA LYS A 520 6.07 -22.55 6.74
C LYS A 520 6.46 -21.11 7.01
N VAL A 521 7.30 -20.87 8.02
CA VAL A 521 7.75 -19.52 8.41
C VAL A 521 9.23 -19.34 8.10
N TYR A 522 9.54 -18.32 7.29
CA TYR A 522 10.87 -17.95 6.83
C TYR A 522 11.32 -16.62 7.46
N MET A 523 12.61 -16.54 7.78
CA MET A 523 13.29 -15.32 8.25
C MET A 523 14.57 -15.15 7.43
N PRO A 524 14.48 -14.62 6.20
CA PRO A 524 15.66 -14.42 5.35
C PRO A 524 16.71 -13.53 6.01
N LYS A 525 17.96 -13.68 5.59
CA LYS A 525 19.05 -12.73 5.82
C LYS A 525 19.15 -11.75 4.66
N LEU A 526 20.01 -10.74 4.80
CA LEU A 526 20.32 -9.81 3.72
C LEU A 526 20.89 -10.56 2.51
N HIS A 527 20.35 -10.29 1.32
CA HIS A 527 20.68 -10.95 0.04
C HIS A 527 20.38 -12.44 -0.03
N GLU A 528 19.56 -12.96 0.88
CA GLU A 528 19.07 -14.33 0.82
C GLU A 528 17.84 -14.42 -0.09
N THR A 529 17.83 -15.43 -0.96
CA THR A 529 16.63 -15.76 -1.76
C THR A 529 15.88 -16.90 -1.09
N VAL A 530 14.63 -16.65 -0.71
CA VAL A 530 13.70 -17.65 -0.21
C VAL A 530 12.87 -18.19 -1.36
N ASP A 531 12.91 -19.50 -1.55
CA ASP A 531 12.00 -20.21 -2.46
C ASP A 531 10.72 -20.58 -1.71
N ALA A 532 9.66 -19.85 -2.03
CA ALA A 532 8.32 -19.99 -1.46
C ALA A 532 7.38 -20.78 -2.39
N THR A 533 7.93 -21.47 -3.39
CA THR A 533 7.14 -22.27 -4.33
C THR A 533 6.42 -23.42 -3.60
N SER A 534 5.11 -23.55 -3.81
CA SER A 534 4.30 -24.64 -3.26
C SER A 534 3.93 -25.62 -4.37
N GLU A 535 4.25 -26.90 -4.21
CA GLU A 535 3.86 -27.98 -5.14
C GLU A 535 2.36 -28.31 -5.04
N THR A 536 1.50 -27.34 -5.33
CA THR A 536 0.06 -27.54 -5.47
C THR A 536 -0.27 -27.48 -6.96
N HIS A 537 -0.44 -28.65 -7.57
CA HIS A 537 -0.93 -28.73 -8.94
C HIS A 537 -2.42 -28.38 -8.95
N ILE A 538 -2.74 -27.15 -9.35
CA ILE A 538 -4.11 -26.71 -9.57
C ILE A 538 -4.43 -26.94 -11.04
N TYR A 539 -5.48 -27.72 -11.31
CA TYR A 539 -6.00 -27.95 -12.65
C TYR A 539 -7.42 -27.40 -12.71
N GLN A 540 -7.73 -26.62 -13.74
CA GLN A 540 -9.10 -26.17 -13.98
C GLN A 540 -9.89 -27.32 -14.61
N VAL A 541 -10.96 -27.76 -13.95
CA VAL A 541 -11.90 -28.77 -14.46
C VAL A 541 -13.29 -28.15 -14.55
N ARG A 542 -13.95 -28.27 -15.70
CA ARG A 542 -15.33 -27.80 -15.88
C ARG A 542 -16.33 -28.92 -15.59
N LEU A 543 -17.30 -28.66 -14.71
CA LEU A 543 -18.41 -29.59 -14.47
C LEU A 543 -19.42 -29.48 -15.62
N LYS A 544 -19.82 -30.60 -16.23
CA LYS A 544 -20.84 -30.63 -17.28
C LYS A 544 -22.24 -30.48 -16.67
N ASP A 545 -23.16 -29.80 -17.35
CA ASP A 545 -24.52 -29.55 -16.85
C ASP A 545 -25.28 -30.85 -16.49
N SER A 546 -25.01 -31.93 -17.21
CA SER A 546 -25.58 -33.26 -16.93
C SER A 546 -25.15 -33.83 -15.58
N LEU A 547 -23.92 -33.53 -15.15
CA LEU A 547 -23.41 -33.94 -13.83
C LEU A 547 -24.05 -33.06 -12.74
N VAL A 548 -24.06 -31.74 -12.91
CA VAL A 548 -24.65 -30.81 -11.94
C VAL A 548 -26.12 -31.14 -11.70
N SER A 549 -26.86 -31.50 -12.76
CA SER A 549 -28.26 -31.90 -12.68
C SER A 549 -28.48 -33.28 -12.00
N SER A 550 -27.44 -34.10 -11.90
CA SER A 550 -27.50 -35.43 -11.25
C SER A 550 -27.19 -35.39 -9.75
N LEU A 551 -26.71 -34.26 -9.23
CA LEU A 551 -26.32 -34.11 -7.84
C LEU A 551 -27.53 -34.14 -6.90
N GLN A 552 -27.45 -34.98 -5.88
CA GLN A 552 -28.43 -35.03 -4.79
C GLN A 552 -27.93 -34.18 -3.64
N PHE A 553 -28.58 -33.04 -3.42
CA PHE A 553 -28.23 -32.13 -2.34
C PHE A 553 -28.89 -32.56 -1.02
N CYS A 554 -28.05 -32.81 -0.01
CA CYS A 554 -28.44 -32.99 1.38
C CYS A 554 -28.29 -31.65 2.13
N LYS A 555 -29.34 -31.24 2.85
CA LYS A 555 -29.34 -29.99 3.60
C LYS A 555 -28.69 -30.19 4.97
N ALA A 556 -27.53 -29.57 5.19
CA ALA A 556 -26.81 -29.59 6.46
C ALA A 556 -26.76 -28.19 7.08
N LYS A 557 -27.62 -27.95 8.09
CA LYS A 557 -27.75 -26.65 8.77
C LYS A 557 -28.01 -25.50 7.78
N ASP A 558 -27.01 -24.66 7.52
CA ASP A 558 -27.08 -23.44 6.70
C ASP A 558 -26.54 -23.64 5.27
N ALA A 559 -26.11 -24.85 4.90
CA ALA A 559 -25.57 -25.17 3.59
C ALA A 559 -26.21 -26.42 2.97
N GLU A 560 -26.10 -26.54 1.65
CA GLU A 560 -26.46 -27.73 0.88
C GLU A 560 -25.19 -28.44 0.41
N LEU A 561 -25.16 -29.76 0.53
CA LEU A 561 -24.00 -30.59 0.23
C LEU A 561 -24.39 -31.70 -0.74
N ALA A 562 -23.56 -31.94 -1.74
CA ALA A 562 -23.74 -33.06 -2.66
C ALA A 562 -22.40 -33.80 -2.84
N TRP A 563 -22.48 -35.12 -2.94
CA TRP A 563 -21.34 -35.95 -3.34
C TRP A 563 -21.23 -35.96 -4.87
N VAL A 564 -20.02 -35.78 -5.40
CA VAL A 564 -19.76 -35.68 -6.84
C VAL A 564 -18.74 -36.74 -7.23
N ASP A 565 -19.16 -37.71 -8.05
CA ASP A 565 -18.26 -38.62 -8.74
C ASP A 565 -18.43 -38.46 -10.26
N GLY A 566 -17.33 -38.52 -11.00
CA GLY A 566 -17.40 -38.42 -12.46
C GLY A 566 -16.12 -38.84 -13.16
N VAL A 567 -16.23 -39.03 -14.47
CA VAL A 567 -15.11 -39.37 -15.35
C VAL A 567 -14.58 -38.08 -15.97
N LEU A 568 -13.25 -37.92 -15.95
CA LEU A 568 -12.59 -36.83 -16.65
C LEU A 568 -12.49 -37.15 -18.14
N ASP A 569 -13.12 -36.30 -18.96
CA ASP A 569 -12.87 -36.29 -20.39
C ASP A 569 -11.83 -35.20 -20.73
N MET A 570 -10.70 -35.65 -21.27
CA MET A 570 -9.56 -34.82 -21.67
C MET A 570 -9.62 -34.43 -23.17
N ARG A 571 -10.73 -34.68 -23.88
CA ARG A 571 -10.81 -34.56 -25.35
C ARG A 571 -11.47 -33.27 -25.87
N VAL A 572 -11.95 -32.39 -25.00
CA VAL A 572 -12.80 -31.25 -25.41
C VAL A 572 -11.98 -29.96 -25.61
N SER A 573 -11.78 -29.57 -26.87
CA SER A 573 -11.30 -28.25 -27.27
C SER A 573 -12.50 -27.33 -27.55
N LYS A 574 -12.70 -26.28 -26.72
CA LYS A 574 -13.67 -25.17 -26.87
C LYS A 574 -15.14 -25.54 -27.16
N VAL A 575 -16.03 -25.19 -26.21
CA VAL A 575 -17.46 -24.96 -26.51
C VAL A 575 -17.76 -23.51 -26.13
N ASP A 576 -18.35 -22.78 -27.08
CA ASP A 576 -18.66 -21.35 -27.01
C ASP A 576 -19.26 -20.95 -25.66
N THR A 577 -18.63 -19.98 -25.00
CA THR A 577 -19.20 -19.30 -23.85
C THR A 577 -20.37 -18.45 -24.34
N GLY A 578 -21.60 -18.89 -24.06
CA GLY A 578 -22.81 -18.09 -24.11
C GLY A 578 -22.82 -17.02 -23.00
N VAL A 579 -21.81 -16.16 -22.98
CA VAL A 579 -21.79 -14.92 -22.21
C VAL A 579 -22.34 -13.85 -23.13
N ILE A 580 -23.61 -13.49 -22.93
CA ILE A 580 -24.20 -12.29 -23.49
C ILE A 580 -23.43 -11.12 -22.86
N LEU A 581 -22.64 -10.42 -23.66
CA LEU A 581 -22.20 -9.08 -23.34
C LEU A 581 -23.45 -8.19 -23.46
N GLU A 582 -23.95 -7.66 -22.33
CA GLU A 582 -24.83 -6.51 -22.36
C GLU A 582 -24.02 -5.33 -22.91
N GLU A 583 -24.11 -5.09 -24.23
CA GLU A 583 -23.83 -3.77 -24.78
C GLU A 583 -24.98 -2.85 -24.35
N GLY A 584 -24.62 -1.76 -23.66
CA GLY A 584 -25.58 -0.76 -23.23
C GLY A 584 -26.28 -0.13 -24.42
N GLU A 585 -27.59 -0.36 -24.53
CA GLU A 585 -28.47 0.42 -25.37
C GLU A 585 -28.55 1.86 -24.83
N LEU A 586 -28.05 2.80 -25.63
CA LEU A 586 -28.44 4.20 -25.52
C LEU A 586 -29.93 4.30 -25.87
N LYS A 587 -30.73 4.71 -24.89
CA LYS A 587 -32.10 5.16 -25.05
C LYS A 587 -32.17 6.28 -26.10
N ASP A 588 -32.95 6.06 -27.15
CA ASP A 588 -33.71 7.10 -27.83
C ASP A 588 -35.19 6.74 -27.65
N ASP A 589 -35.82 7.33 -26.64
CA ASP A 589 -37.25 7.20 -26.36
C ASP A 589 -38.00 8.19 -27.29
N GLY A 590 -38.74 7.66 -28.26
CA GLY A 590 -39.65 8.42 -29.10
C GLY A 590 -40.74 7.53 -29.69
N GLU A 591 -41.79 7.31 -28.92
CA GLU A 591 -42.96 6.49 -29.22
C GLU A 591 -43.60 6.80 -30.58
N ASP A 592 -43.91 5.73 -31.31
CA ASP A 592 -44.83 5.70 -32.44
C ASP A 592 -46.27 6.05 -32.01
N SER A 593 -46.98 6.77 -32.88
CA SER A 593 -48.42 6.60 -33.06
C SER A 593 -48.77 6.77 -34.53
N GLU A 594 -49.01 5.61 -35.16
CA GLU A 594 -49.83 5.30 -36.34
C GLU A 594 -50.20 6.42 -37.33
N MET A 595 -49.91 6.20 -38.62
CA MET A 595 -50.93 5.95 -39.67
C MET A 595 -50.30 5.72 -41.07
N GLN A 596 -50.88 4.76 -41.81
CA GLN A 596 -50.93 4.55 -43.28
C GLN A 596 -50.53 5.78 -44.13
N VAL A 597 -49.85 5.72 -45.30
CA VAL A 597 -50.07 4.91 -46.52
C VAL A 597 -48.83 5.03 -47.44
N ASP A 598 -48.73 4.11 -48.41
CA ASP A 598 -48.22 4.25 -49.79
C ASP A 598 -46.82 3.73 -50.24
N ALA A 599 -46.94 2.81 -51.21
CA ALA A 599 -46.21 2.66 -52.49
C ALA A 599 -44.87 1.88 -52.56
N PRO A 600 -44.63 1.15 -53.69
CA PRO A 600 -43.69 0.04 -53.75
C PRO A 600 -42.29 0.42 -54.29
N SER A 601 -41.37 -0.48 -53.99
CA SER A 601 -39.93 -0.46 -54.22
C SER A 601 -39.52 -0.72 -55.66
N ASP A 602 -38.43 -0.06 -56.06
CA ASP A 602 -37.55 -0.51 -57.12
C ASP A 602 -36.07 -0.28 -56.77
N SER A 603 -35.22 -0.93 -57.54
CA SER A 603 -33.95 -1.56 -57.23
C SER A 603 -32.65 -0.72 -57.44
N SER A 604 -31.53 -1.30 -56.96
CA SER A 604 -30.10 -0.86 -57.09
C SER A 604 -29.69 0.22 -56.06
N VAL A 605 -28.64 0.09 -55.24
CA VAL A 605 -27.21 -0.11 -55.58
C VAL A 605 -26.45 -0.50 -54.29
N ILE A 606 -25.94 -1.73 -54.12
CA ILE A 606 -24.70 -2.03 -53.35
C ILE A 606 -24.07 -3.30 -53.95
N ALA A 607 -23.44 -3.14 -55.10
CA ALA A 607 -22.53 -4.11 -55.67
C ALA A 607 -21.31 -3.34 -56.17
N GLN A 608 -20.42 -2.93 -55.25
CA GLN A 608 -19.04 -2.53 -55.53
C GLN A 608 -18.34 -2.15 -54.23
N GLN A 609 -17.58 -3.10 -53.67
CA GLN A 609 -16.20 -2.89 -53.20
C GLN A 609 -15.69 -4.20 -52.55
N LYS A 610 -15.54 -5.22 -53.41
CA LYS A 610 -14.80 -6.45 -53.09
C LYS A 610 -13.87 -6.72 -54.27
N ALA A 611 -12.73 -6.03 -54.31
CA ALA A 611 -11.52 -6.38 -55.06
C ALA A 611 -10.50 -5.24 -54.95
N MET A 612 -9.47 -5.41 -54.11
CA MET A 612 -8.07 -4.98 -54.36
C MET A 612 -7.24 -5.10 -53.07
N LYS A 613 -6.71 -6.30 -52.82
CA LYS A 613 -5.39 -6.56 -52.21
C LYS A 613 -5.19 -8.07 -52.01
N SER A 614 -4.89 -8.75 -53.10
CA SER A 614 -3.97 -9.89 -53.07
C SER A 614 -2.76 -9.46 -53.89
N LEU A 615 -1.56 -9.46 -53.31
CA LEU A 615 -0.25 -9.56 -53.98
C LEU A 615 0.84 -9.35 -52.90
N PHE A 616 1.76 -10.32 -52.81
CA PHE A 616 2.95 -10.44 -51.93
C PHE A 616 2.65 -10.81 -50.46
N GLY A 617 3.09 -11.92 -49.88
CA GLY A 617 3.83 -13.12 -50.29
C GLY A 617 4.01 -13.95 -49.02
N ASP A 618 3.74 -15.25 -49.08
CA ASP A 618 3.86 -16.17 -47.95
C ASP A 618 5.34 -16.44 -47.63
N ASP A 619 5.76 -16.19 -46.39
CA ASP A 619 6.91 -16.84 -45.78
C ASP A 619 6.51 -17.28 -44.36
N GLU A 620 6.69 -18.59 -44.14
CA GLU A 620 6.37 -19.32 -42.93
C GLU A 620 7.05 -18.75 -41.68
N LYS A 621 6.29 -18.66 -40.58
CA LYS A 621 6.80 -18.93 -39.23
C LYS A 621 5.65 -19.32 -38.31
N GLU A 622 5.55 -20.62 -38.08
CA GLU A 622 4.80 -21.22 -36.97
C GLU A 622 5.26 -20.59 -35.63
N ALA A 623 4.31 -20.07 -34.87
CA ALA A 623 4.40 -19.96 -33.43
C ALA A 623 3.12 -20.62 -32.89
N GLY A 624 3.28 -21.80 -32.30
CA GLY A 624 2.17 -22.61 -31.81
C GLY A 624 1.42 -21.90 -30.68
N GLU A 625 0.14 -21.61 -30.91
CA GLU A 625 -0.82 -21.46 -29.82
C GLU A 625 -1.15 -22.87 -29.31
N GLU A 626 -0.48 -23.32 -28.25
CA GLU A 626 -0.96 -24.46 -27.47
C GLU A 626 -2.29 -24.04 -26.82
N SER A 627 -3.41 -24.36 -27.45
CA SER A 627 -4.72 -24.17 -26.85
C SER A 627 -4.84 -25.10 -25.65
N GLU A 628 -4.85 -24.55 -24.43
CA GLU A 628 -5.06 -25.32 -23.20
C GLU A 628 -6.41 -26.06 -23.28
N VAL A 629 -6.36 -27.39 -23.28
CA VAL A 629 -7.53 -28.26 -23.24
C VAL A 629 -8.06 -28.27 -21.81
N ILE A 630 -9.19 -27.62 -21.55
CA ILE A 630 -9.84 -27.65 -20.23
C ILE A 630 -10.64 -28.95 -20.11
N PRO A 631 -10.27 -29.88 -19.21
CA PRO A 631 -11.01 -31.13 -19.04
C PRO A 631 -12.42 -30.91 -18.50
N THR A 632 -13.35 -31.76 -18.93
CA THR A 632 -14.73 -31.76 -18.45
C THR A 632 -15.02 -32.98 -17.59
N LEU A 633 -15.76 -32.81 -16.49
CA LEU A 633 -16.20 -33.91 -15.62
C LEU A 633 -17.60 -34.36 -16.04
N GLU A 634 -17.72 -35.63 -16.43
CA GLU A 634 -18.96 -36.26 -16.88
C GLU A 634 -19.54 -37.21 -15.81
N PRO A 635 -20.87 -37.37 -15.73
CA PRO A 635 -21.47 -38.29 -14.78
C PRO A 635 -21.06 -39.75 -15.07
N LEU A 636 -20.70 -40.47 -14.01
CA LEU A 636 -20.47 -41.91 -14.11
C LEU A 636 -21.76 -42.63 -14.52
N PRO A 637 -21.66 -43.68 -15.37
CA PRO A 637 -22.79 -44.56 -15.62
C PRO A 637 -23.28 -45.19 -14.30
N PRO A 638 -24.59 -45.40 -14.09
CA PRO A 638 -25.16 -45.89 -12.82
C PRO A 638 -24.61 -47.23 -12.31
N HIS A 639 -23.93 -48.00 -13.17
CA HIS A 639 -23.34 -49.30 -12.86
C HIS A 639 -21.87 -49.22 -12.40
N GLU A 640 -21.24 -48.06 -12.51
CA GLU A 640 -19.83 -47.83 -12.16
C GLU A 640 -19.67 -46.88 -10.97
N VAL A 641 -20.77 -46.38 -10.40
CA VAL A 641 -20.74 -45.54 -9.19
C VAL A 641 -20.24 -46.40 -8.01
N PRO A 642 -19.04 -46.16 -7.47
CA PRO A 642 -18.58 -46.87 -6.29
C PRO A 642 -19.45 -46.45 -5.11
N GLY A 643 -19.85 -47.39 -4.25
CA GLY A 643 -20.43 -47.00 -2.96
C GLY A 643 -19.37 -46.25 -2.14
N HIS A 644 -19.68 -45.02 -1.71
CA HIS A 644 -18.78 -44.27 -0.85
C HIS A 644 -18.95 -44.71 0.63
N GLN A 645 -17.89 -44.58 1.42
CA GLN A 645 -18.03 -44.76 2.87
C GLN A 645 -18.86 -43.62 3.45
N SER A 646 -19.74 -43.91 4.42
CA SER A 646 -20.55 -42.88 5.05
C SER A 646 -19.65 -41.82 5.71
N VAL A 647 -19.70 -40.59 5.21
CA VAL A 647 -18.91 -39.46 5.75
C VAL A 647 -19.75 -38.74 6.79
N PHE A 648 -19.27 -38.70 8.04
CA PHE A 648 -19.95 -38.01 9.12
C PHE A 648 -19.65 -36.51 9.11
N MET A 649 -20.69 -35.70 9.10
CA MET A 649 -20.62 -34.25 9.12
C MET A 649 -20.57 -33.73 10.56
N ASN A 650 -19.48 -33.04 10.91
CA ASN A 650 -19.18 -32.50 12.24
C ASN A 650 -19.02 -33.57 13.35
N GLU A 651 -18.51 -33.18 14.52
CA GLU A 651 -18.63 -34.04 15.70
C GLU A 651 -20.10 -34.07 16.14
N PRO A 652 -20.78 -35.23 16.07
CA PRO A 652 -22.20 -35.28 16.34
C PRO A 652 -22.46 -35.08 17.85
N ARG A 653 -23.06 -33.94 18.20
CA ARG A 653 -23.41 -33.60 19.58
C ARG A 653 -24.79 -34.17 19.90
N LEU A 654 -24.84 -35.09 20.85
CA LEU A 654 -26.11 -35.70 21.30
C LEU A 654 -27.10 -34.66 21.85
N SER A 655 -26.63 -33.50 22.32
CA SER A 655 -27.47 -32.37 22.74
C SER A 655 -28.29 -31.78 21.59
N ASP A 656 -27.68 -31.67 20.41
CA ASP A 656 -28.28 -31.04 19.24
C ASP A 656 -29.26 -32.03 18.60
N PHE A 657 -28.86 -33.30 18.53
CA PHE A 657 -29.72 -34.38 18.07
C PHE A 657 -30.97 -34.56 18.95
N LYS A 658 -30.86 -34.38 20.28
CA LYS A 658 -32.03 -34.35 21.17
C LYS A 658 -33.06 -33.30 20.76
N GLN A 659 -32.63 -32.11 20.32
CA GLN A 659 -33.57 -31.08 19.88
C GLN A 659 -34.28 -31.45 18.57
N VAL A 660 -33.57 -32.11 17.65
CA VAL A 660 -34.15 -32.64 16.41
C VAL A 660 -35.21 -33.70 16.71
N LEU A 661 -34.90 -34.65 17.60
CA LEU A 661 -35.84 -35.70 18.02
C LEU A 661 -37.11 -35.13 18.67
N LEU A 662 -36.95 -34.12 19.56
CA LEU A 662 -38.10 -33.45 20.18
C LEU A 662 -38.97 -32.70 19.17
N ARG A 663 -38.38 -32.11 18.12
CA ARG A 663 -39.12 -31.44 17.05
C ARG A 663 -39.94 -32.41 16.21
N GLU A 664 -39.43 -33.63 16.01
CA GLU A 664 -40.09 -34.74 15.31
C GLU A 664 -41.08 -35.52 16.20
N GLY A 665 -41.30 -35.06 17.44
CA GLY A 665 -42.26 -35.66 18.37
C GLY A 665 -41.76 -36.92 19.10
N ILE A 666 -40.45 -37.20 19.07
CA ILE A 666 -39.81 -38.31 19.75
C ILE A 666 -39.33 -37.84 21.13
N GLN A 667 -39.79 -38.48 22.21
CA GLN A 667 -39.36 -38.15 23.56
C GLN A 667 -37.92 -38.62 23.77
N ALA A 668 -37.01 -37.70 24.12
CA ALA A 668 -35.60 -38.01 24.29
C ALA A 668 -35.03 -37.47 25.61
N GLU A 669 -34.48 -38.34 26.45
CA GLU A 669 -33.92 -38.02 27.78
C GLU A 669 -32.48 -38.52 27.93
N PHE A 670 -31.66 -37.79 28.69
CA PHE A 670 -30.29 -38.19 28.96
C PHE A 670 -30.25 -39.03 30.24
N VAL A 671 -29.73 -40.26 30.14
CA VAL A 671 -29.52 -41.16 31.27
C VAL A 671 -28.08 -41.66 31.23
N GLY A 672 -27.25 -41.23 32.18
CA GLY A 672 -25.86 -41.70 32.31
C GLY A 672 -24.95 -41.42 31.10
N GLY A 673 -25.17 -40.33 30.37
CA GLY A 673 -24.39 -39.99 29.16
C GLY A 673 -24.90 -40.64 27.86
N VAL A 674 -25.97 -41.42 27.94
CA VAL A 674 -26.68 -42.02 26.79
C VAL A 674 -27.99 -41.29 26.56
N LEU A 675 -28.35 -41.05 25.29
CA LEU A 675 -29.60 -40.42 24.90
C LEU A 675 -30.65 -41.51 24.65
N VAL A 676 -31.65 -41.61 25.53
CA VAL A 676 -32.72 -42.61 25.46
C VAL A 676 -33.95 -41.98 24.81
N CYS A 677 -34.43 -42.61 23.73
CA CYS A 677 -35.53 -42.15 22.89
C CYS A 677 -36.73 -43.10 23.03
N ASN A 678 -37.91 -42.55 23.34
CA ASN A 678 -39.18 -43.27 23.57
C ASN A 678 -39.06 -44.48 24.52
N ASN A 679 -38.08 -44.49 25.43
CA ASN A 679 -37.72 -45.64 26.28
C ASN A 679 -37.44 -46.97 25.53
N GLN A 680 -37.18 -46.91 24.22
CA GLN A 680 -36.99 -48.10 23.37
C GLN A 680 -35.65 -48.12 22.63
N VAL A 681 -35.07 -46.95 22.35
CA VAL A 681 -33.83 -46.81 21.56
C VAL A 681 -32.84 -45.95 22.33
N ALA A 682 -31.61 -46.41 22.46
CA ALA A 682 -30.51 -45.74 23.13
C ALA A 682 -29.46 -45.32 22.11
N VAL A 683 -29.08 -44.05 22.14
CA VAL A 683 -28.03 -43.45 21.30
C VAL A 683 -26.85 -43.12 22.18
N ARG A 684 -25.72 -43.83 21.98
CA ARG A 684 -24.51 -43.70 22.79
C ARG A 684 -23.32 -43.24 21.96
N ARG A 685 -22.43 -42.42 22.54
CA ARG A 685 -21.11 -42.14 21.97
C ARG A 685 -20.13 -43.17 22.50
N THR A 686 -19.42 -43.85 21.61
CA THR A 686 -18.31 -44.76 21.98
C THR A 686 -17.01 -43.97 22.11
N GLU A 687 -16.02 -44.53 22.83
CA GLU A 687 -14.71 -43.91 23.11
C GLU A 687 -13.93 -43.52 21.83
N THR A 688 -14.27 -44.13 20.68
CA THR A 688 -13.65 -43.84 19.37
C THR A 688 -14.34 -42.70 18.60
N GLY A 689 -15.26 -41.96 19.22
CA GLY A 689 -15.99 -40.87 18.57
C GLY A 689 -17.15 -41.31 17.68
N ARG A 690 -17.42 -42.62 17.57
CA ARG A 690 -18.55 -43.17 16.79
C ARG A 690 -19.84 -43.17 17.62
N ILE A 691 -20.97 -42.89 16.97
CA ILE A 691 -22.29 -43.05 17.59
C ILE A 691 -22.77 -44.48 17.37
N GLY A 692 -23.13 -45.15 18.46
CA GLY A 692 -23.84 -46.42 18.46
C GLY A 692 -25.33 -46.20 18.71
N LEU A 693 -26.17 -46.80 17.86
CA LEU A 693 -27.62 -46.86 18.04
C LEU A 693 -27.98 -48.29 18.52
N GLU A 694 -28.54 -48.41 19.72
CA GLU A 694 -28.88 -49.71 20.34
C GLU A 694 -30.36 -49.72 20.72
N GLY A 695 -31.11 -50.74 20.32
CA GLY A 695 -32.53 -50.83 20.63
C GLY A 695 -33.22 -52.00 19.94
N CYS A 696 -34.48 -52.23 20.29
CA CYS A 696 -35.32 -53.20 19.57
C CYS A 696 -35.60 -52.69 18.15
N LEU A 697 -35.62 -53.59 17.15
CA LEU A 697 -35.98 -53.27 15.77
C LEU A 697 -37.48 -52.91 15.68
N CYS A 698 -37.82 -51.66 15.98
CA CYS A 698 -39.16 -51.09 15.90
C CYS A 698 -39.19 -49.91 14.90
N GLN A 699 -40.38 -49.42 14.58
CA GLN A 699 -40.54 -48.29 13.66
C GLN A 699 -39.78 -47.04 14.14
N ASP A 700 -39.73 -46.83 15.45
CA ASP A 700 -38.97 -45.74 16.07
C ASP A 700 -37.46 -45.92 15.90
N PHE A 701 -36.94 -47.15 15.91
CA PHE A 701 -35.52 -47.42 15.65
C PHE A 701 -35.10 -47.00 14.24
N TYR A 702 -35.89 -47.36 13.23
CA TYR A 702 -35.62 -46.96 11.84
C TYR A 702 -35.79 -45.45 11.67
N ARG A 703 -36.84 -44.85 12.26
CA ARG A 703 -37.06 -43.41 12.18
C ARG A 703 -35.95 -42.60 12.84
N ILE A 704 -35.46 -43.02 14.00
CA ILE A 704 -34.34 -42.35 14.70
C ILE A 704 -33.03 -42.52 13.92
N ARG A 705 -32.80 -43.68 13.31
CA ARG A 705 -31.64 -43.94 12.46
C ARG A 705 -31.64 -43.03 11.23
N ASP A 706 -32.79 -42.93 10.55
CA ASP A 706 -32.92 -42.15 9.33
C ASP A 706 -32.72 -40.64 9.64
N LEU A 707 -33.30 -40.13 10.74
CA LEU A 707 -33.04 -38.78 11.24
C LEU A 707 -31.58 -38.52 11.62
N LEU A 708 -30.88 -39.54 12.13
CA LEU A 708 -29.46 -39.43 12.48
C LEU A 708 -28.58 -39.35 11.22
N TYR A 709 -28.92 -40.12 10.18
CA TYR A 709 -28.22 -40.05 8.90
C TYR A 709 -28.51 -38.75 8.16
N GLU A 710 -29.76 -38.32 8.05
CA GLU A 710 -30.12 -37.04 7.42
C GLU A 710 -29.39 -35.84 8.01
N GLN A 711 -29.10 -35.84 9.32
CA GLN A 711 -28.46 -34.72 10.00
C GLN A 711 -26.92 -34.79 10.00
N TYR A 712 -26.36 -35.99 10.07
CA TYR A 712 -24.94 -36.16 10.41
C TYR A 712 -24.17 -37.06 9.45
N ALA A 713 -24.78 -37.63 8.40
CA ALA A 713 -24.07 -38.49 7.46
C ALA A 713 -24.50 -38.28 6.00
N ILE A 714 -23.54 -38.36 5.09
CA ILE A 714 -23.79 -38.61 3.67
C ILE A 714 -23.52 -40.11 3.48
N VAL A 715 -24.57 -40.89 3.18
CA VAL A 715 -24.56 -42.37 3.15
C VAL A 715 -24.49 -42.91 1.75
#